data_AF-A0A2K3QPZ8-F1
#
_entry.id   AF-A0A2K3QPZ8-F1
#
_cell.length_a   1.000
_cell.length_b   1.000
_cell.length_c   1.000
_cell.angle_alpha   90.00
_cell.angle_beta   90.00
_cell.angle_gamma   90.00
#
_symmetry.space_group_name_H-M   'P 1'
#
loop_
_entity.id
_entity.type
_entity.pdbx_description
1 polymer ?
#
loop_
_entity_poly.entity_id
_entity_poly.type
_entity_poly.pdbx_seq_one_letter_code
_entity_poly.pdbx_strand_id
1 'polypeptide(L)'
;THYAQARHRQLASRKASKGDWRDNFPAVGTQSLEKGQGRAFPWPLCFNEPRRLLFCPRPCLVVLTPCLLGLFIVGRATMFRDGEPTRGDAEARRGDKTGSDESRGERMEPSVKMTRHQAFYIFVLDGLGGMALSGGVNFAIAYGAMAVMYTTQDTAKHPIRLFQLPNTLAGDAAVTIVVQCILTWFVEMGLVAHDLAQRSVQPIGCIDEPAHPWLRRLFFLPPGRETAIRRLRAASFGSVMQQALRGFALSVPAFLALWPAAVGILTAVGRRRGGDYVYSDRWTPQVFKLVLGGLLGLLTTPLMAVFWLVRAGWEAKHTSGAEGRRVEVKLILATSAFHPFPWTSPRPRLLLPPGGIRILRHPGGAMAFKGLATCAAAALLTGQAAALHPWGPWLGFQSSDAVGAARGGVLAAARPADSAAIEAHNLSVPVDHFHNESRYEPHSHDFFDLRYWLDATHYREGGPVIVLHSGEFPGEGRLPFLEHGIVPMLTKATGGLGLVLEHRYYGTSYPVPDTTVENLRFLTTEQALADAAYFARHVRFPGLEHLDLTAPGTPYIIYGGSYAGAFAALTRKLYPDVYWGAISSSGVTAAVDEYWQYFEAARHFAPGDCSPTLQRLTRIIDGMLFADDPAKADEIKDLFGLKELYHDEFASVLSGGISGLQNTNWDPEEDFAEYGTYCATIASDALLFASTAHLRPAVRRIVSFAGYDAEGQSLTARMLNYVGHVRNRVRRDKRYCRGSSLRECFSARFAEHRTDLAAGWQRSWLYQTCTQWGYFVTGEGVPRDRLPMVSRALTYDYATIRCRSQLNITAPPDVDSINRLGGLNFSYPRLALIDGAQDPWRAASPHAMGLPDRESTTEEPFMLIDWGVHHWDENGLKDEVEGLPPKQVVEAQRKEVEFVQAWLQEFERERKRGSAEQMTEELRRAVQGPR
;
A
#
# COMPACT_ATOMS: atom_id res chain seq x y z
N THR A 1 24.24 34.64 -26.96
CA THR A 1 24.62 36.05 -26.71
C THR A 1 23.58 37.07 -27.19
N HIS A 2 22.29 36.73 -27.18
CA HIS A 2 21.17 37.68 -27.14
C HIS A 2 20.06 36.96 -26.38
N TYR A 3 19.98 37.21 -25.06
CA TYR A 3 18.83 37.03 -24.14
C TYR A 3 19.32 37.13 -22.69
N ALA A 4 20.00 38.24 -22.37
CA ALA A 4 20.43 38.58 -21.01
C ALA A 4 20.33 40.09 -20.84
N GLN A 5 19.10 40.62 -20.84
CA GLN A 5 18.80 42.01 -20.48
C GLN A 5 17.28 42.21 -20.28
N ALA A 6 16.71 41.58 -19.24
CA ALA A 6 15.38 41.93 -18.73
C ALA A 6 15.14 41.40 -17.29
N ARG A 7 16.11 41.58 -16.38
CA ARG A 7 15.89 41.45 -14.93
C ARG A 7 16.76 42.47 -14.22
N HIS A 8 16.36 43.74 -14.29
CA HIS A 8 16.77 44.81 -13.36
C HIS A 8 16.01 46.09 -13.76
N ARG A 9 14.74 46.18 -13.35
CA ARG A 9 13.95 47.42 -13.26
C ARG A 9 12.58 47.11 -12.64
N GLN A 10 12.54 46.92 -11.32
CA GLN A 10 11.33 47.17 -10.52
C GLN A 10 11.68 47.14 -9.02
N LEU A 11 12.51 48.10 -8.61
CA LEU A 11 12.56 48.62 -7.24
C LEU A 11 13.16 50.04 -7.38
N ALA A 12 12.41 51.03 -6.87
CA ALA A 12 12.68 52.48 -6.83
C ALA A 12 12.16 53.35 -8.01
N SER A 13 10.96 53.93 -7.82
CA SER A 13 10.42 55.22 -8.35
C SER A 13 8.89 55.09 -8.44
N ARG A 14 7.97 55.85 -7.83
CA ARG A 14 7.91 57.11 -7.05
C ARG A 14 6.49 57.12 -6.42
N LYS A 15 6.33 57.32 -5.11
CA LYS A 15 5.79 58.53 -4.43
C LYS A 15 4.96 59.55 -5.24
N ALA A 16 3.87 60.00 -4.58
CA ALA A 16 2.91 61.12 -4.81
C ALA A 16 1.63 60.73 -5.58
N SER A 17 0.39 60.95 -5.13
CA SER A 17 -0.27 61.98 -4.29
C SER A 17 -1.25 61.39 -3.25
N LYS A 18 -1.24 61.74 -1.95
CA LYS A 18 -1.93 62.87 -1.24
C LYS A 18 -3.48 62.89 -1.31
N GLY A 19 -4.10 62.79 -0.13
CA GLY A 19 -5.50 63.12 0.26
C GLY A 19 -5.95 62.27 1.46
N ASP A 20 -5.58 62.62 2.71
CA ASP A 20 -6.46 63.19 3.80
C ASP A 20 -7.73 62.35 4.08
N TRP A 21 -8.02 61.78 5.27
CA TRP A 21 -8.10 62.31 6.66
C TRP A 21 -7.92 61.14 7.67
N ARG A 22 -7.15 61.21 8.79
CA ARG A 22 -7.48 61.72 10.17
C ARG A 22 -8.87 61.27 10.67
N ASP A 23 -9.12 60.65 11.83
CA ASP A 23 -8.45 60.49 13.13
C ASP A 23 -9.07 59.28 13.88
N ASN A 24 -8.28 58.55 14.70
CA ASN A 24 -8.58 58.19 16.10
C ASN A 24 -7.75 56.98 16.60
N PHE A 25 -6.74 57.29 17.42
CA PHE A 25 -6.06 56.41 18.39
C PHE A 25 -6.80 56.48 19.75
N PRO A 26 -6.64 55.49 20.66
CA PRO A 26 -5.52 55.45 21.62
C PRO A 26 -4.90 54.04 21.73
N ALA A 27 -3.58 53.81 21.70
CA ALA A 27 -2.45 54.25 22.53
C ALA A 27 -2.40 53.60 23.93
N VAL A 28 -1.68 52.47 24.07
CA VAL A 28 -0.82 52.04 25.20
C VAL A 28 0.09 50.93 24.63
N GLY A 29 1.41 50.82 24.77
CA GLY A 29 2.46 51.53 25.48
C GLY A 29 3.68 50.60 25.40
N THR A 30 4.78 51.06 24.79
CA THR A 30 6.04 50.32 24.67
C THR A 30 6.88 50.49 25.93
N GLN A 31 7.43 49.39 26.47
CA GLN A 31 8.66 49.43 27.26
C GLN A 31 9.58 48.26 26.87
N SER A 32 10.74 48.62 26.35
CA SER A 32 11.94 47.78 26.33
C SER A 32 12.57 47.74 27.73
N LEU A 33 13.23 46.63 28.09
CA LEU A 33 14.62 46.63 28.59
C LEU A 33 15.09 45.20 28.94
N GLU A 34 16.27 44.89 28.40
CA GLU A 34 17.42 44.17 28.99
C GLU A 34 17.40 42.68 29.37
N LYS A 35 18.30 41.97 28.65
CA LYS A 35 19.42 41.14 29.13
C LYS A 35 19.24 40.32 30.42
N GLY A 36 19.36 39.01 30.25
CA GLY A 36 20.40 38.25 30.95
C GLY A 36 19.98 36.97 31.66
N GLN A 37 20.89 36.00 31.59
CA GLN A 37 21.06 34.83 32.46
C GLN A 37 20.24 33.58 32.14
N GLY A 38 20.94 32.63 31.52
CA GLY A 38 20.61 31.21 31.65
C GLY A 38 20.93 30.70 33.05
N ARG A 39 20.15 29.72 33.50
CA ARG A 39 20.52 28.71 34.50
C ARG A 39 19.64 27.48 34.32
N ALA A 40 20.31 26.33 34.26
CA ALA A 40 19.74 25.00 34.38
C ALA A 40 19.48 24.63 35.86
N PHE A 41 18.93 23.42 36.07
CA PHE A 41 18.62 22.65 37.31
C PHE A 41 17.13 22.61 37.72
N PRO A 42 16.64 21.56 38.42
CA PRO A 42 16.77 20.11 38.18
C PRO A 42 15.47 19.31 38.50
N TRP A 43 15.56 17.98 38.37
CA TRP A 43 14.62 16.95 38.84
C TRP A 43 14.15 17.12 40.31
N PRO A 44 13.06 16.41 40.70
CA PRO A 44 13.30 15.31 41.65
C PRO A 44 12.47 14.03 41.42
N LEU A 45 13.12 12.92 41.79
CA LEU A 45 12.58 11.60 42.12
C LEU A 45 11.88 11.61 43.48
N CYS A 46 10.86 10.76 43.66
CA CYS A 46 10.56 10.09 44.94
C CYS A 46 9.98 8.68 44.71
N PHE A 47 10.64 7.70 45.34
CA PHE A 47 10.29 6.29 45.53
C PHE A 47 9.34 6.13 46.74
N ASN A 48 8.41 5.16 46.75
CA ASN A 48 8.55 3.92 47.54
C ASN A 48 7.33 2.95 47.44
N GLU A 49 7.70 1.66 47.43
CA GLU A 49 7.01 0.34 47.44
C GLU A 49 5.97 0.04 48.58
N PRO A 50 5.35 -1.18 48.79
CA PRO A 50 5.64 -2.55 48.26
C PRO A 50 4.49 -3.56 47.95
N ARG A 51 4.87 -4.58 47.15
CA ARG A 51 4.56 -6.05 47.18
C ARG A 51 3.12 -6.60 47.12
N ARG A 52 2.88 -7.45 46.10
CA ARG A 52 2.45 -8.86 46.30
C ARG A 52 2.96 -9.75 45.15
N LEU A 53 3.76 -10.74 45.54
CA LEU A 53 4.20 -11.90 44.74
C LEU A 53 3.00 -12.78 44.37
N LEU A 54 2.90 -13.17 43.11
CA LEU A 54 2.23 -14.41 42.70
C LEU A 54 3.03 -15.04 41.56
N PHE A 55 3.43 -16.28 41.82
CA PHE A 55 4.11 -17.19 40.92
C PHE A 55 3.46 -17.23 39.54
N CYS A 56 4.25 -17.03 38.48
CA CYS A 56 3.84 -17.37 37.12
C CYS A 56 4.74 -18.52 36.63
N PRO A 57 4.20 -19.73 36.39
CA PRO A 57 4.97 -20.78 35.75
C PRO A 57 5.05 -20.45 34.26
N ARG A 58 6.26 -20.25 33.74
CA ARG A 58 6.52 -20.38 32.31
C ARG A 58 6.58 -21.87 31.98
N PRO A 59 5.91 -22.35 30.93
CA PRO A 59 6.42 -23.48 30.17
C PRO A 59 6.88 -23.02 28.79
N CYS A 60 8.15 -23.30 28.53
CA CYS A 60 8.76 -23.36 27.21
C CYS A 60 7.98 -24.34 26.33
N LEU A 61 7.25 -23.87 25.31
CA LEU A 61 6.66 -24.76 24.30
C LEU A 61 6.54 -24.13 22.90
N VAL A 62 7.41 -23.16 22.56
CA VAL A 62 7.47 -22.51 21.22
C VAL A 62 8.57 -23.14 20.33
N VAL A 63 9.14 -24.27 20.76
CA VAL A 63 10.28 -24.91 20.08
C VAL A 63 9.85 -26.09 19.19
N LEU A 64 8.62 -26.60 19.30
CA LEU A 64 8.26 -27.91 18.73
C LEU A 64 8.07 -27.95 17.20
N THR A 65 7.45 -26.98 16.54
CA THR A 65 7.11 -27.14 15.10
C THR A 65 8.31 -27.05 14.14
N PRO A 66 9.22 -26.05 14.26
CA PRO A 66 10.45 -26.01 13.47
C PRO A 66 11.44 -27.09 13.91
N CYS A 67 11.46 -27.47 15.20
CA CYS A 67 12.30 -28.58 15.66
C CYS A 67 11.79 -29.94 15.19
N LEU A 68 10.48 -30.18 15.07
CA LEU A 68 9.96 -31.45 14.57
C LEU A 68 10.23 -31.63 13.08
N LEU A 69 10.07 -30.57 12.26
CA LEU A 69 10.45 -30.61 10.85
C LEU A 69 11.98 -30.72 10.68
N GLY A 70 12.75 -29.98 11.49
CA GLY A 70 14.20 -30.07 11.54
C GLY A 70 14.72 -31.45 12.01
N LEU A 71 14.12 -32.02 13.05
CA LEU A 71 14.43 -33.37 13.57
C LEU A 71 14.01 -34.46 12.59
N PHE A 72 12.93 -34.27 11.83
CA PHE A 72 12.49 -35.21 10.80
C PHE A 72 13.46 -35.21 9.60
N ILE A 73 13.89 -34.03 9.13
CA ILE A 73 14.88 -33.89 8.05
C ILE A 73 16.27 -34.36 8.50
N VAL A 74 16.73 -33.97 9.69
CA VAL A 74 18.02 -34.42 10.25
C VAL A 74 17.99 -35.91 10.56
N GLY A 75 16.88 -36.43 11.07
CA GLY A 75 16.65 -37.85 11.35
C GLY A 75 16.75 -38.72 10.09
N ARG A 76 16.11 -38.30 8.98
CA ARG A 76 16.25 -38.95 7.67
C ARG A 76 17.72 -38.96 7.20
N ALA A 77 18.43 -37.84 7.32
CA ALA A 77 19.83 -37.74 6.90
C ALA A 77 20.80 -38.58 7.78
N THR A 78 20.51 -38.76 9.07
CA THR A 78 21.32 -39.59 9.98
C THR A 78 21.06 -41.09 9.85
N MET A 79 19.81 -41.52 9.63
CA MET A 79 19.46 -42.94 9.55
C MET A 79 20.07 -43.65 8.34
N PHE A 80 20.32 -42.92 7.25
CA PHE A 80 20.91 -43.46 6.01
C PHE A 80 22.42 -43.29 5.90
N ARG A 81 23.07 -42.71 6.92
CA ARG A 81 24.54 -42.50 6.94
C ARG A 81 25.30 -43.59 7.71
N ASP A 82 24.62 -44.35 8.57
CA ASP A 82 25.21 -45.37 9.45
C ASP A 82 24.77 -46.81 9.10
N GLY A 83 24.73 -47.14 7.81
CA GLY A 83 24.61 -48.52 7.34
C GLY A 83 25.97 -49.13 7.00
N GLU A 84 26.72 -49.62 7.98
CA GLU A 84 27.85 -50.52 7.69
C GLU A 84 27.32 -51.82 7.09
N PRO A 85 27.87 -52.30 5.96
CA PRO A 85 27.48 -53.59 5.41
C PRO A 85 28.06 -54.71 6.30
N THR A 86 27.17 -55.52 6.87
CA THR A 86 27.56 -56.75 7.55
C THR A 86 28.24 -57.71 6.58
N ARG A 87 29.38 -58.22 7.04
CA ARG A 87 30.24 -59.28 6.51
C ARG A 87 29.42 -60.45 5.91
N GLY A 88 29.23 -60.45 4.58
CA GLY A 88 28.46 -61.49 3.89
C GLY A 88 28.79 -61.66 2.40
N ASP A 89 29.18 -60.60 1.68
CA ASP A 89 29.32 -60.65 0.21
C ASP A 89 30.75 -60.36 -0.27
N ALA A 90 31.75 -61.02 0.32
CA ALA A 90 33.16 -60.86 -0.03
C ALA A 90 33.67 -61.81 -1.14
N GLU A 91 32.80 -62.48 -1.88
CA GLU A 91 33.19 -63.43 -2.94
C GLU A 91 32.45 -63.17 -4.26
N ALA A 92 32.68 -62.02 -4.90
CA ALA A 92 32.27 -61.83 -6.30
C ALA A 92 33.07 -60.78 -7.09
N ARG A 93 34.28 -60.41 -6.67
CA ARG A 93 35.13 -59.49 -7.47
C ARG A 93 36.57 -59.98 -7.56
N ARG A 94 36.80 -60.90 -8.51
CA ARG A 94 38.14 -61.19 -9.04
C ARG A 94 38.04 -61.32 -10.57
N GLY A 95 38.83 -60.50 -11.28
CA GLY A 95 38.84 -60.32 -12.75
C GLY A 95 38.04 -59.08 -13.13
N ASP A 96 38.54 -58.05 -13.80
CA ASP A 96 39.77 -57.87 -14.58
C ASP A 96 40.11 -56.36 -14.60
N LYS A 97 41.38 -56.02 -14.85
CA LYS A 97 41.93 -54.65 -14.82
C LYS A 97 41.76 -53.96 -16.17
N THR A 98 41.46 -52.65 -16.15
CA THR A 98 42.20 -51.56 -16.84
C THR A 98 41.34 -50.29 -16.94
N GLY A 99 41.94 -49.12 -16.66
CA GLY A 99 41.38 -47.81 -17.01
C GLY A 99 41.11 -46.85 -15.85
N SER A 100 41.97 -45.82 -15.76
CA SER A 100 41.75 -44.44 -15.26
C SER A 100 40.83 -44.16 -14.06
N ASP A 101 41.44 -43.52 -13.07
CA ASP A 101 40.86 -42.81 -11.93
C ASP A 101 39.85 -41.73 -12.36
N GLU A 102 38.54 -42.01 -12.25
CA GLU A 102 37.48 -40.99 -12.31
C GLU A 102 36.17 -41.47 -11.62
N SER A 103 36.21 -41.97 -10.38
CA SER A 103 34.97 -42.37 -9.69
C SER A 103 34.30 -41.20 -8.96
N ARG A 104 33.68 -40.29 -9.73
CA ARG A 104 32.72 -39.32 -9.17
C ARG A 104 31.70 -38.88 -10.21
N GLY A 105 30.70 -39.72 -10.50
CA GLY A 105 29.59 -39.24 -11.34
C GLY A 105 28.49 -40.18 -11.80
N GLU A 106 28.52 -41.50 -11.56
CA GLU A 106 27.43 -42.37 -12.09
C GLU A 106 26.13 -42.24 -11.26
N ARG A 107 24.99 -42.18 -11.97
CA ARG A 107 23.60 -41.96 -11.51
C ARG A 107 23.02 -43.31 -11.04
N MET A 108 22.17 -43.36 -10.00
CA MET A 108 21.56 -44.64 -9.59
C MET A 108 20.54 -45.11 -10.63
N GLU A 109 20.71 -46.32 -11.15
CA GLU A 109 19.79 -46.91 -12.13
C GLU A 109 18.40 -47.18 -11.51
N PRO A 110 17.30 -47.03 -12.28
CA PRO A 110 15.95 -47.32 -11.81
C PRO A 110 15.77 -48.78 -11.35
N SER A 111 15.09 -48.99 -10.22
CA SER A 111 14.91 -50.33 -9.68
C SER A 111 13.98 -51.20 -10.55
N VAL A 112 14.40 -52.45 -10.83
CA VAL A 112 13.61 -53.42 -11.64
C VAL A 112 12.48 -54.06 -10.81
N LYS A 113 12.61 -54.09 -9.48
CA LYS A 113 11.59 -54.52 -8.51
C LYS A 113 11.59 -53.59 -7.30
N MET A 114 10.46 -53.46 -6.62
CA MET A 114 10.36 -52.66 -5.38
C MET A 114 11.32 -53.22 -4.33
N THR A 115 12.28 -52.40 -3.91
CA THR A 115 13.28 -52.82 -2.92
C THR A 115 12.72 -52.72 -1.50
N ARG A 116 13.25 -53.52 -0.57
CA ARG A 116 12.91 -53.42 0.86
C ARG A 116 13.20 -52.02 1.41
N HIS A 117 14.22 -51.36 0.88
CA HIS A 117 14.60 -49.99 1.21
C HIS A 117 13.55 -48.96 0.76
N GLN A 118 13.02 -49.09 -0.47
CA GLN A 118 11.92 -48.24 -0.97
C GLN A 118 10.64 -48.46 -0.16
N ALA A 119 10.32 -49.71 0.19
CA ALA A 119 9.16 -50.01 1.04
C ALA A 119 9.29 -49.40 2.44
N PHE A 120 10.48 -49.46 3.05
CA PHE A 120 10.74 -48.79 4.33
C PHE A 120 10.58 -47.27 4.23
N TYR A 121 11.15 -46.65 3.20
CA TYR A 121 11.02 -45.22 2.95
C TYR A 121 9.56 -44.78 2.83
N ILE A 122 8.77 -45.47 2.00
CA ILE A 122 7.37 -45.10 1.72
C ILE A 122 6.45 -45.33 2.94
N PHE A 123 6.53 -46.50 3.57
CA PHE A 123 5.53 -46.88 4.58
C PHE A 123 5.94 -46.50 6.01
N VAL A 124 7.24 -46.45 6.31
CA VAL A 124 7.72 -46.12 7.66
C VAL A 124 8.06 -44.63 7.77
N LEU A 125 8.91 -44.11 6.87
CA LEU A 125 9.31 -42.71 6.94
C LEU A 125 8.18 -41.78 6.50
N ASP A 126 7.64 -41.95 5.29
CA ASP A 126 6.55 -41.09 4.85
C ASP A 126 5.23 -41.47 5.52
N GLY A 127 4.89 -42.76 5.63
CA GLY A 127 3.65 -43.20 6.28
C GLY A 127 3.56 -42.89 7.78
N LEU A 128 4.34 -43.58 8.62
CA LEU A 128 4.27 -43.39 10.08
C LEU A 128 4.86 -42.05 10.52
N GLY A 129 5.92 -41.59 9.86
CA GLY A 129 6.50 -40.27 10.12
C GLY A 129 5.57 -39.12 9.72
N GLY A 130 4.94 -39.22 8.54
CA GLY A 130 3.92 -38.28 8.09
C GLY A 130 2.69 -38.26 9.01
N MET A 131 2.25 -39.42 9.51
CA MET A 131 1.18 -39.53 10.52
C MET A 131 1.51 -38.75 11.79
N ALA A 132 2.69 -38.96 12.37
CA ALA A 132 3.10 -38.31 13.61
C ALA A 132 3.24 -36.78 13.45
N LEU A 133 3.89 -36.34 12.36
CA LEU A 133 4.09 -34.93 12.08
C LEU A 133 2.76 -34.21 11.81
N SER A 134 1.94 -34.78 10.92
CA SER A 134 0.66 -34.21 10.54
C SER A 134 -0.34 -34.16 11.71
N GLY A 135 -0.43 -35.24 12.48
CA GLY A 135 -1.25 -35.25 13.69
C GLY A 135 -0.79 -34.20 14.69
N GLY A 136 0.52 -34.13 14.96
CA GLY A 136 1.10 -33.18 15.90
C GLY A 136 0.86 -31.71 15.52
N VAL A 137 0.98 -31.36 14.24
CA VAL A 137 0.69 -30.01 13.74
C VAL A 137 -0.79 -29.66 13.90
N ASN A 138 -1.69 -30.56 13.50
CA ASN A 138 -3.13 -30.33 13.62
C ASN A 138 -3.59 -30.23 15.10
N PHE A 139 -2.99 -31.04 15.98
CA PHE A 139 -3.21 -30.92 17.42
C PHE A 139 -2.72 -29.58 17.95
N ALA A 140 -1.53 -29.11 17.52
CA ALA A 140 -0.98 -27.83 17.96
C ALA A 140 -1.86 -26.65 17.53
N ILE A 141 -2.41 -26.66 16.31
CA ILE A 141 -3.36 -25.65 15.80
C ILE A 141 -4.63 -25.63 16.67
N ALA A 142 -5.08 -26.79 17.15
CA ALA A 142 -6.26 -26.89 17.99
C ALA A 142 -6.00 -26.62 19.50
N TYR A 143 -4.77 -26.86 20.00
CA TYR A 143 -4.42 -26.87 21.43
C TYR A 143 -3.64 -25.64 21.93
N GLY A 144 -2.65 -25.15 21.18
CA GLY A 144 -1.56 -24.33 21.72
C GLY A 144 -1.81 -22.82 21.81
N ALA A 145 -1.10 -22.17 22.74
CA ALA A 145 -1.04 -20.76 23.16
C ALA A 145 -1.05 -19.63 22.09
N MET A 146 -1.27 -19.92 20.81
CA MET A 146 -1.71 -18.99 19.76
C MET A 146 -3.21 -19.17 19.49
N ALA A 147 -3.99 -19.02 20.55
CA ALA A 147 -5.32 -18.44 20.60
C ALA A 147 -5.97 -17.89 19.30
N VAL A 148 -6.45 -18.73 18.37
CA VAL A 148 -7.32 -18.24 17.29
C VAL A 148 -8.61 -19.06 17.13
N MET A 149 -8.60 -20.40 17.30
CA MET A 149 -9.75 -21.19 16.83
C MET A 149 -10.76 -21.67 17.88
N TYR A 150 -10.36 -22.31 18.99
CA TYR A 150 -11.36 -22.92 19.91
C TYR A 150 -11.15 -22.66 21.41
N THR A 151 -9.95 -22.34 21.87
CA THR A 151 -9.64 -22.20 23.31
C THR A 151 -9.61 -20.74 23.80
N THR A 152 -9.75 -19.76 22.90
CA THR A 152 -9.65 -18.32 23.21
C THR A 152 -10.83 -17.48 22.77
N GLN A 153 -11.81 -18.11 22.15
CA GLN A 153 -13.11 -17.50 21.94
C GLN A 153 -13.95 -17.67 23.20
N ASP A 154 -14.81 -16.69 23.49
CA ASP A 154 -15.78 -16.78 24.58
C ASP A 154 -16.81 -17.87 24.26
N THR A 155 -16.49 -19.12 24.62
CA THR A 155 -17.32 -20.30 24.37
C THR A 155 -18.66 -20.26 25.13
N ALA A 156 -18.87 -19.27 26.01
CA ALA A 156 -20.16 -18.95 26.59
C ALA A 156 -21.08 -18.17 25.62
N LYS A 157 -20.54 -17.32 24.75
CA LYS A 157 -21.30 -16.57 23.73
C LYS A 157 -21.41 -17.33 22.39
N HIS A 158 -20.36 -18.06 21.99
CA HIS A 158 -20.34 -18.83 20.74
C HIS A 158 -19.86 -20.28 20.97
N PRO A 159 -20.77 -21.21 21.33
CA PRO A 159 -20.38 -22.59 21.59
C PRO A 159 -19.88 -23.30 20.33
N ILE A 160 -18.93 -24.22 20.49
CA ILE A 160 -18.39 -25.05 19.39
C ILE A 160 -19.46 -26.03 18.94
N ARG A 161 -19.82 -25.95 17.66
CA ARG A 161 -20.92 -26.71 17.06
C ARG A 161 -20.43 -27.60 15.93
N LEU A 162 -21.22 -28.61 15.57
CA LEU A 162 -20.84 -29.51 14.49
C LEU A 162 -20.95 -28.83 13.13
N PHE A 163 -22.04 -28.13 12.84
CA PHE A 163 -22.28 -27.52 11.53
C PHE A 163 -22.38 -25.99 11.56
N GLN A 164 -22.98 -25.40 12.59
CA GLN A 164 -23.22 -23.96 12.65
C GLN A 164 -21.93 -23.12 12.82
N LEU A 165 -21.85 -22.03 12.04
CA LEU A 165 -20.84 -20.97 12.17
C LEU A 165 -21.07 -20.13 13.44
N PRO A 166 -20.05 -19.46 14.00
CA PRO A 166 -18.67 -19.32 13.49
C PRO A 166 -17.74 -20.51 13.80
N ASN A 167 -18.10 -21.38 14.76
CA ASN A 167 -17.21 -22.42 15.30
C ASN A 167 -17.63 -23.83 14.91
N THR A 168 -17.47 -24.15 13.63
CA THR A 168 -17.90 -25.42 13.03
C THR A 168 -16.76 -26.45 12.96
N LEU A 169 -16.92 -27.61 13.60
CA LEU A 169 -15.94 -28.71 13.49
C LEU A 169 -16.03 -29.43 12.14
N ALA A 170 -17.23 -29.53 11.54
CA ALA A 170 -17.37 -30.15 10.22
C ALA A 170 -16.77 -29.27 9.12
N GLY A 171 -16.93 -27.95 9.21
CA GLY A 171 -16.30 -27.02 8.27
C GLY A 171 -14.77 -27.02 8.41
N ASP A 172 -14.25 -27.03 9.64
CA ASP A 172 -12.82 -27.11 9.91
C ASP A 172 -12.20 -28.42 9.39
N ALA A 173 -12.88 -29.56 9.60
CA ALA A 173 -12.46 -30.85 9.04
C ALA A 173 -12.40 -30.83 7.50
N ALA A 174 -13.36 -30.17 6.84
CA ALA A 174 -13.41 -30.06 5.39
C ALA A 174 -12.19 -29.29 4.85
N VAL A 175 -11.92 -28.11 5.44
CA VAL A 175 -10.81 -27.24 5.03
C VAL A 175 -9.47 -27.94 5.30
N THR A 176 -9.33 -28.60 6.45
CA THR A 176 -8.12 -29.34 6.83
C THR A 176 -7.74 -30.37 5.77
N ILE A 177 -8.71 -31.18 5.30
CA ILE A 177 -8.45 -32.22 4.31
C ILE A 177 -7.94 -31.65 2.99
N VAL A 178 -8.54 -30.55 2.52
CA VAL A 178 -8.19 -29.93 1.23
C VAL A 178 -6.83 -29.22 1.30
N VAL A 179 -6.66 -28.32 2.27
CA VAL A 179 -5.46 -27.49 2.38
C VAL A 179 -4.24 -28.34 2.69
N GLN A 180 -4.38 -29.31 3.60
CA GLN A 180 -3.26 -30.16 3.98
C GLN A 180 -2.80 -31.04 2.81
N CYS A 181 -3.70 -31.64 2.04
CA CYS A 181 -3.30 -32.44 0.86
C CYS A 181 -2.52 -31.62 -0.17
N ILE A 182 -2.91 -30.35 -0.38
CA ILE A 182 -2.18 -29.44 -1.28
C ILE A 182 -0.79 -29.13 -0.72
N LEU A 183 -0.66 -28.81 0.56
CA LEU A 183 0.62 -28.51 1.18
C LEU A 183 1.55 -29.74 1.20
N THR A 184 1.03 -30.90 1.60
CA THR A 184 1.78 -32.17 1.61
C THR A 184 2.31 -32.51 0.21
N TRP A 185 1.56 -32.25 -0.85
CA TRP A 185 2.01 -32.47 -2.23
C TRP A 185 3.30 -31.71 -2.56
N PHE A 186 3.41 -30.44 -2.16
CA PHE A 186 4.60 -29.63 -2.38
C PHE A 186 5.76 -30.02 -1.45
N VAL A 187 5.46 -30.39 -0.20
CA VAL A 187 6.48 -30.88 0.74
C VAL A 187 7.11 -32.16 0.22
N GLU A 188 6.32 -33.14 -0.21
CA GLU A 188 6.82 -34.40 -0.77
C GLU A 188 7.58 -34.21 -2.08
N MET A 189 7.15 -33.27 -2.93
CA MET A 189 7.90 -32.90 -4.13
C MET A 189 9.33 -32.43 -3.78
N GLY A 190 9.48 -31.66 -2.70
CA GLY A 190 10.78 -31.18 -2.23
C GLY A 190 11.61 -32.27 -1.55
N LEU A 191 11.00 -33.04 -0.65
CA LEU A 191 11.67 -34.08 0.12
C LEU A 191 12.19 -35.21 -0.77
N VAL A 192 11.33 -35.79 -1.62
CA VAL A 192 11.74 -36.87 -2.53
C VAL A 192 12.81 -36.40 -3.51
N ALA A 193 12.71 -35.16 -4.01
CA ALA A 193 13.74 -34.61 -4.90
C ALA A 193 15.09 -34.40 -4.19
N HIS A 194 15.08 -33.97 -2.92
CA HIS A 194 16.29 -33.86 -2.11
C HIS A 194 16.91 -35.24 -1.86
N ASP A 195 16.10 -36.23 -1.47
CA ASP A 195 16.55 -37.58 -1.15
C ASP A 195 17.08 -38.33 -2.38
N LEU A 196 16.45 -38.15 -3.54
CA LEU A 196 17.00 -38.62 -4.82
C LEU A 196 18.34 -37.95 -5.16
N ALA A 197 18.49 -36.64 -4.88
CA ALA A 197 19.74 -35.90 -5.14
C ALA A 197 20.87 -36.32 -4.18
N GLN A 198 20.56 -36.62 -2.92
CA GLN A 198 21.50 -37.12 -1.92
C GLN A 198 21.78 -38.62 -2.06
N ARG A 199 21.14 -39.30 -3.02
CA ARG A 199 21.33 -40.74 -3.27
C ARG A 199 20.87 -41.59 -2.07
N SER A 200 19.94 -41.10 -1.25
CA SER A 200 19.39 -41.83 -0.10
C SER A 200 18.29 -42.80 -0.51
N VAL A 201 17.63 -42.60 -1.66
CA VAL A 201 16.60 -43.51 -2.19
C VAL A 201 16.75 -43.68 -3.71
N GLN A 202 16.46 -44.88 -4.21
CA GLN A 202 16.48 -45.17 -5.66
C GLN A 202 15.13 -44.82 -6.31
N PRO A 203 15.12 -44.33 -7.57
CA PRO A 203 13.88 -44.15 -8.32
C PRO A 203 13.23 -45.51 -8.64
N ILE A 204 11.89 -45.54 -8.71
CA ILE A 204 11.13 -46.78 -8.96
C ILE A 204 10.99 -46.99 -10.46
N GLY A 205 11.68 -48.00 -10.99
CA GLY A 205 11.63 -48.36 -12.42
C GLY A 205 10.71 -49.52 -12.76
N CYS A 206 10.08 -50.16 -11.78
CA CYS A 206 9.30 -51.39 -11.99
C CYS A 206 7.87 -51.16 -12.52
N ILE A 207 7.42 -49.90 -12.60
CA ILE A 207 6.11 -49.52 -13.13
C ILE A 207 6.31 -48.96 -14.53
N ASP A 208 5.56 -49.46 -15.51
CA ASP A 208 5.62 -48.99 -16.89
C ASP A 208 4.88 -47.67 -17.07
N GLU A 209 5.32 -46.88 -18.05
CA GLU A 209 4.76 -45.56 -18.34
C GLU A 209 3.31 -45.71 -18.85
N PRO A 210 2.34 -44.95 -18.32
CA PRO A 210 0.95 -45.06 -18.75
C PRO A 210 0.76 -44.60 -20.19
N ALA A 211 0.06 -45.42 -20.99
CA ALA A 211 -0.30 -45.09 -22.37
C ALA A 211 -1.51 -44.13 -22.46
N HIS A 212 -2.37 -44.10 -21.44
CA HIS A 212 -3.64 -43.36 -21.50
C HIS A 212 -3.45 -41.82 -21.39
N PRO A 213 -4.05 -41.00 -22.28
CA PRO A 213 -3.82 -39.55 -22.34
C PRO A 213 -4.05 -38.77 -21.04
N TRP A 214 -5.07 -39.17 -20.27
CA TRP A 214 -5.38 -38.55 -18.99
C TRP A 214 -4.33 -38.85 -17.91
N LEU A 215 -3.84 -40.09 -17.83
CA LEU A 215 -2.78 -40.48 -16.89
C LEU A 215 -1.45 -39.80 -17.25
N ARG A 216 -1.12 -39.68 -18.54
CA ARG A 216 0.08 -38.94 -18.99
C ARG A 216 0.06 -37.49 -18.55
N ARG A 217 -1.10 -36.81 -18.64
CA ARG A 217 -1.27 -35.44 -18.13
C ARG A 217 -1.14 -35.35 -16.60
N LEU A 218 -1.68 -36.34 -15.87
CA LEU A 218 -1.55 -36.41 -14.41
C LEU A 218 -0.07 -36.51 -13.99
N PHE A 219 0.73 -37.32 -14.70
CA PHE A 219 2.14 -37.59 -14.42
C PHE A 219 3.17 -36.68 -15.12
N PHE A 220 2.75 -35.58 -15.77
CA PHE A 220 3.63 -34.62 -16.45
C PHE A 220 4.38 -35.16 -17.68
N LEU A 221 3.84 -36.18 -18.33
CA LEU A 221 4.44 -36.77 -19.53
C LEU A 221 3.92 -36.06 -20.79
N PRO A 222 4.79 -35.66 -21.75
CA PRO A 222 4.35 -35.00 -22.97
C PRO A 222 3.44 -35.90 -23.83
N PRO A 223 2.49 -35.31 -24.58
CA PRO A 223 1.68 -36.04 -25.56
C PRO A 223 2.53 -36.29 -26.82
N GLY A 224 3.32 -37.37 -26.81
CA GLY A 224 4.10 -37.82 -27.96
C GLY A 224 5.57 -37.38 -27.97
N ARG A 225 6.40 -38.19 -28.64
CA ARG A 225 7.88 -38.16 -28.61
C ARG A 225 8.50 -36.94 -29.33
N GLU A 226 7.76 -36.26 -30.21
CA GLU A 226 8.28 -35.17 -31.06
C GLU A 226 8.15 -33.75 -30.47
N THR A 227 7.34 -33.54 -29.42
CA THR A 227 7.16 -32.19 -28.83
C THR A 227 8.15 -31.87 -27.70
N ALA A 228 9.03 -32.80 -27.34
CA ALA A 228 9.87 -32.74 -26.15
C ALA A 228 11.03 -31.71 -26.21
N ILE A 229 11.44 -31.26 -27.40
CA ILE A 229 12.63 -30.36 -27.53
C ILE A 229 12.26 -28.87 -27.39
N ARG A 230 10.97 -28.49 -27.47
CA ARG A 230 10.57 -27.07 -27.59
C ARG A 230 9.97 -26.42 -26.34
N ARG A 231 9.98 -27.08 -25.17
CA ARG A 231 9.49 -26.50 -23.91
C ARG A 231 10.47 -26.67 -22.74
N LEU A 232 11.68 -26.16 -22.91
CA LEU A 232 12.63 -25.91 -21.83
C LEU A 232 12.82 -24.41 -21.66
N ARG A 233 11.82 -23.73 -21.04
CA ARG A 233 11.90 -22.40 -20.39
C ARG A 233 10.48 -21.84 -20.18
N ALA A 234 9.93 -22.05 -18.98
CA ALA A 234 8.99 -21.15 -18.30
C ALA A 234 8.43 -21.86 -17.05
N ALA A 235 8.90 -21.52 -15.85
CA ALA A 235 8.07 -21.69 -14.67
C ALA A 235 7.04 -20.55 -14.67
N SER A 236 5.87 -20.81 -15.26
CA SER A 236 4.72 -19.90 -15.30
C SER A 236 3.81 -20.16 -14.09
N PHE A 237 3.04 -19.16 -13.66
CA PHE A 237 1.93 -19.29 -12.69
C PHE A 237 1.02 -20.51 -12.99
N GLY A 238 0.83 -20.84 -14.28
CA GLY A 238 0.09 -22.03 -14.70
C GLY A 238 0.70 -23.37 -14.25
N SER A 239 2.02 -23.44 -14.03
CA SER A 239 2.68 -24.66 -13.54
C SER A 239 2.42 -24.90 -12.05
N VAL A 240 2.38 -23.84 -11.23
CA VAL A 240 2.05 -23.93 -9.79
C VAL A 240 0.57 -24.25 -9.61
N MET A 241 -0.32 -23.61 -10.38
CA MET A 241 -1.75 -23.92 -10.37
C MET A 241 -2.02 -25.38 -10.75
N GLN A 242 -1.29 -25.90 -11.74
CA GLN A 242 -1.40 -27.31 -12.12
C GLN A 242 -0.87 -28.27 -11.04
N GLN A 243 0.12 -27.88 -10.22
CA GLN A 243 0.57 -28.69 -9.07
C GLN A 243 -0.49 -28.67 -7.95
N ALA A 244 -1.06 -27.51 -7.65
CA ALA A 244 -2.12 -27.36 -6.66
C ALA A 244 -3.38 -28.16 -7.02
N LEU A 245 -3.79 -28.14 -8.29
CA LEU A 245 -4.92 -28.95 -8.78
C LEU A 245 -4.70 -30.47 -8.62
N ARG A 246 -3.45 -30.95 -8.65
CA ARG A 246 -3.13 -32.37 -8.43
C ARG A 246 -3.16 -32.74 -6.95
N GLY A 247 -2.62 -31.87 -6.09
CA GLY A 247 -2.80 -31.99 -4.63
C GLY A 247 -4.29 -32.00 -4.26
N PHE A 248 -5.10 -31.15 -4.91
CA PHE A 248 -6.54 -31.13 -4.75
C PHE A 248 -7.20 -32.43 -5.24
N ALA A 249 -6.80 -32.98 -6.39
CA ALA A 249 -7.35 -34.24 -6.89
C ALA A 249 -7.15 -35.42 -5.91
N LEU A 250 -6.04 -35.44 -5.16
CA LEU A 250 -5.80 -36.43 -4.09
C LEU A 250 -6.60 -36.13 -2.82
N SER A 251 -7.02 -34.89 -2.60
CA SER A 251 -7.90 -34.53 -1.49
C SER A 251 -9.33 -35.03 -1.66
N VAL A 252 -9.82 -35.21 -2.90
CA VAL A 252 -11.21 -35.61 -3.17
C VAL A 252 -11.54 -37.01 -2.61
N PRO A 253 -10.76 -38.08 -2.89
CA PRO A 253 -11.00 -39.38 -2.28
C PRO A 253 -10.83 -39.37 -0.76
N ALA A 254 -9.83 -38.64 -0.25
CA ALA A 254 -9.60 -38.49 1.18
C ALA A 254 -10.78 -37.79 1.86
N PHE A 255 -11.37 -36.77 1.23
CA PHE A 255 -12.55 -36.07 1.70
C PHE A 255 -13.76 -37.00 1.73
N LEU A 256 -14.04 -37.71 0.64
CA LEU A 256 -15.18 -38.63 0.57
C LEU A 256 -15.10 -39.78 1.60
N ALA A 257 -13.90 -40.20 1.98
CA ALA A 257 -13.70 -41.25 2.97
C ALA A 257 -13.67 -40.70 4.42
N LEU A 258 -12.83 -39.70 4.68
CA LEU A 258 -12.52 -39.25 6.04
C LEU A 258 -13.53 -38.22 6.56
N TRP A 259 -14.10 -37.37 5.70
CA TRP A 259 -15.02 -36.33 6.17
C TRP A 259 -16.34 -36.92 6.70
N PRO A 260 -17.05 -37.83 5.99
CA PRO A 260 -18.27 -38.44 6.53
C PRO A 260 -18.00 -39.28 7.78
N ALA A 261 -16.86 -39.99 7.83
CA ALA A 261 -16.45 -40.76 9.00
C ALA A 261 -16.16 -39.84 10.21
N ALA A 262 -15.47 -38.72 9.98
CA ALA A 262 -15.19 -37.71 11.00
C ALA A 262 -16.48 -37.09 11.54
N VAL A 263 -17.40 -36.68 10.66
CA VAL A 263 -18.71 -36.14 11.06
C VAL A 263 -19.51 -37.19 11.83
N GLY A 264 -19.53 -38.45 11.38
CA GLY A 264 -20.19 -39.56 12.08
C GLY A 264 -19.65 -39.78 13.49
N ILE A 265 -18.33 -39.82 13.66
CA ILE A 265 -17.69 -39.95 14.98
C ILE A 265 -18.02 -38.74 15.86
N LEU A 266 -17.98 -37.53 15.31
CA LEU A 266 -18.34 -36.32 16.05
C LEU A 266 -19.80 -36.36 16.52
N THR A 267 -20.75 -36.83 15.71
CA THR A 267 -22.14 -36.99 16.18
C THR A 267 -22.29 -37.99 17.33
N ALA A 268 -21.41 -38.99 17.43
CA ALA A 268 -21.42 -39.95 18.54
C ALA A 268 -20.82 -39.39 19.84
N VAL A 269 -19.91 -38.43 19.75
CA VAL A 269 -19.21 -37.82 20.90
C VAL A 269 -19.88 -36.51 21.36
N GLY A 270 -20.59 -35.82 20.47
CA GLY A 270 -21.22 -34.52 20.73
C GLY A 270 -22.50 -34.62 21.56
N ARG A 271 -22.79 -33.57 22.34
CA ARG A 271 -24.08 -33.46 23.04
C ARG A 271 -25.08 -32.73 22.17
N ARG A 272 -26.22 -33.36 21.87
CA ARG A 272 -27.28 -32.76 21.07
C ARG A 272 -27.96 -31.62 21.85
N ARG A 273 -27.98 -30.41 21.29
CA ARG A 273 -28.67 -29.24 21.87
C ARG A 273 -29.37 -28.45 20.76
N GLY A 274 -30.70 -28.56 20.72
CA GLY A 274 -31.50 -28.03 19.60
C GLY A 274 -31.28 -28.84 18.32
N GLY A 275 -31.05 -28.17 17.20
CA GLY A 275 -30.81 -28.78 15.88
C GLY A 275 -29.36 -29.20 15.58
N ASP A 276 -28.43 -29.05 16.53
CA ASP A 276 -26.98 -29.30 16.31
C ASP A 276 -26.33 -30.01 17.52
N TYR A 277 -25.07 -30.42 17.37
CA TYR A 277 -24.24 -31.04 18.41
C TYR A 277 -23.22 -30.03 18.94
N VAL A 278 -23.03 -30.01 20.26
CA VAL A 278 -22.11 -29.10 20.97
C VAL A 278 -21.00 -29.88 21.64
N TYR A 279 -19.79 -29.33 21.64
CA TYR A 279 -18.57 -29.96 22.15
C TYR A 279 -17.89 -29.12 23.24
N SER A 280 -17.14 -29.81 24.11
CA SER A 280 -16.27 -29.17 25.10
C SER A 280 -15.11 -28.46 24.39
N ASP A 281 -14.75 -27.28 24.87
CA ASP A 281 -13.64 -26.47 24.38
C ASP A 281 -12.27 -27.11 24.62
N ARG A 282 -12.18 -27.94 25.68
CA ARG A 282 -10.98 -28.70 26.01
C ARG A 282 -11.10 -30.17 25.65
N TRP A 283 -10.01 -30.63 25.06
CA TRP A 283 -9.68 -31.96 24.56
C TRP A 283 -10.47 -32.45 23.35
N THR A 284 -11.76 -32.15 23.21
CA THR A 284 -12.55 -32.72 22.10
C THR A 284 -12.09 -32.24 20.70
N PRO A 285 -12.00 -30.93 20.40
CA PRO A 285 -11.46 -30.45 19.12
C PRO A 285 -10.00 -30.85 18.90
N GLN A 286 -9.20 -30.88 19.97
CA GLN A 286 -7.75 -31.12 19.89
C GLN A 286 -7.44 -32.57 19.54
N VAL A 287 -8.06 -33.52 20.25
CA VAL A 287 -7.93 -34.95 19.95
C VAL A 287 -8.51 -35.26 18.58
N PHE A 288 -9.63 -34.64 18.21
CA PHE A 288 -10.20 -34.79 16.87
C PHE A 288 -9.22 -34.38 15.77
N LYS A 289 -8.59 -33.21 15.90
CA LYS A 289 -7.62 -32.69 14.92
C LYS A 289 -6.33 -33.51 14.90
N LEU A 290 -5.86 -34.01 16.05
CA LEU A 290 -4.73 -34.95 16.12
C LEU A 290 -5.00 -36.20 15.29
N VAL A 291 -6.17 -36.83 15.50
CA VAL A 291 -6.53 -38.09 14.85
C VAL A 291 -6.80 -37.89 13.37
N LEU A 292 -7.59 -36.86 13.00
CA LEU A 292 -7.89 -36.55 11.60
C LEU A 292 -6.61 -36.21 10.82
N GLY A 293 -5.77 -35.34 11.38
CA GLY A 293 -4.48 -34.97 10.78
C GLY A 293 -3.55 -36.18 10.65
N GLY A 294 -3.47 -37.03 11.69
CA GLY A 294 -2.64 -38.24 11.66
C GLY A 294 -3.08 -39.23 10.58
N LEU A 295 -4.37 -39.57 10.54
CA LEU A 295 -4.94 -40.48 9.53
C LEU A 295 -4.78 -39.92 8.11
N LEU A 296 -5.00 -38.61 7.94
CA LEU A 296 -4.79 -37.96 6.65
C LEU A 296 -3.33 -38.04 6.21
N GLY A 297 -2.38 -37.80 7.12
CA GLY A 297 -0.95 -37.96 6.89
C GLY A 297 -0.60 -39.39 6.48
N LEU A 298 -1.03 -40.38 7.27
CA LEU A 298 -0.77 -41.80 7.03
C LEU A 298 -1.25 -42.29 5.65
N LEU A 299 -2.42 -41.81 5.22
CA LEU A 299 -3.06 -42.26 3.97
C LEU A 299 -2.53 -41.54 2.74
N THR A 300 -2.19 -40.25 2.85
CA THR A 300 -1.90 -39.41 1.68
C THR A 300 -0.40 -39.28 1.39
N THR A 301 0.45 -39.19 2.41
CA THR A 301 1.90 -39.01 2.23
C THR A 301 2.57 -40.16 1.47
N PRO A 302 2.29 -41.47 1.72
CA PRO A 302 2.97 -42.54 0.99
C PRO A 302 2.60 -42.56 -0.49
N LEU A 303 1.35 -42.21 -0.81
CA LEU A 303 0.86 -42.14 -2.19
C LEU A 303 1.56 -41.02 -2.98
N MET A 304 1.77 -39.87 -2.33
CA MET A 304 2.49 -38.74 -2.92
C MET A 304 3.98 -39.06 -3.10
N ALA A 305 4.62 -39.72 -2.13
CA ALA A 305 6.00 -40.17 -2.24
C ALA A 305 6.21 -41.18 -3.39
N VAL A 306 5.32 -42.18 -3.49
CA VAL A 306 5.32 -43.15 -4.61
C VAL A 306 5.18 -42.45 -5.95
N PHE A 307 4.26 -41.48 -6.06
CA PHE A 307 4.06 -40.72 -7.30
C PHE A 307 5.35 -40.06 -7.77
N TRP A 308 6.08 -39.39 -6.86
CA TRP A 308 7.32 -38.70 -7.19
C TRP A 308 8.48 -39.66 -7.52
N LEU A 309 8.59 -40.78 -6.81
CA LEU A 309 9.61 -41.81 -7.05
C LEU A 309 9.42 -42.55 -8.39
N VAL A 310 8.17 -42.84 -8.77
CA VAL A 310 7.84 -43.49 -10.05
C VAL A 310 8.07 -42.54 -11.22
N ARG A 311 7.67 -41.28 -11.07
CA ARG A 311 7.93 -40.25 -12.08
C ARG A 311 9.45 -40.09 -12.33
N ALA A 312 10.25 -40.04 -11.28
CA ALA A 312 11.71 -39.99 -11.39
C ALA A 312 12.28 -41.23 -12.13
N GLY A 313 11.68 -42.40 -11.95
CA GLY A 313 12.05 -43.63 -12.66
C GLY A 313 11.78 -43.57 -14.16
N TRP A 314 10.64 -43.01 -14.59
CA TRP A 314 10.36 -42.81 -16.02
C TRP A 314 11.27 -41.78 -16.66
N GLU A 315 11.54 -40.66 -15.97
CA GLU A 315 12.46 -39.63 -16.45
C GLU A 315 13.89 -40.20 -16.63
N ALA A 316 14.33 -41.07 -15.73
CA ALA A 316 15.63 -41.75 -15.85
C ALA A 316 15.70 -42.71 -17.04
N LYS A 317 14.66 -43.55 -17.27
CA LYS A 317 14.60 -44.47 -18.43
C LYS A 317 14.64 -43.76 -19.78
N HIS A 318 14.06 -42.56 -19.89
CA HIS A 318 14.11 -41.77 -21.12
C HIS A 318 15.51 -41.24 -21.45
N THR A 319 16.32 -40.95 -20.42
CA THR A 319 17.70 -40.49 -20.64
C THR A 319 18.69 -41.59 -21.02
N SER A 320 18.42 -42.85 -20.70
CA SER A 320 19.32 -43.98 -21.01
C SER A 320 19.21 -44.47 -22.47
N GLY A 321 18.16 -44.09 -23.21
CA GLY A 321 17.93 -44.50 -24.61
C GLY A 321 18.32 -43.48 -25.69
N ALA A 322 18.84 -42.31 -25.30
CA ALA A 322 19.27 -41.26 -26.23
C ALA A 322 20.77 -41.00 -26.08
N GLU A 323 21.54 -41.39 -27.08
CA GLU A 323 22.99 -41.30 -27.15
C GLU A 323 23.50 -39.84 -26.97
N GLY A 324 24.43 -39.63 -26.02
CA GLY A 324 25.54 -38.70 -26.23
C GLY A 324 25.40 -37.20 -25.95
N ARG A 325 24.43 -36.69 -25.17
CA ARG A 325 24.54 -35.32 -24.60
C ARG A 325 24.14 -35.29 -23.13
N ARG A 326 25.07 -34.82 -22.27
CA ARG A 326 24.85 -34.53 -20.84
C ARG A 326 23.64 -33.61 -20.67
N VAL A 327 22.49 -34.19 -20.39
CA VAL A 327 21.34 -33.50 -19.80
C VAL A 327 21.29 -33.94 -18.34
N GLU A 328 21.61 -33.01 -17.43
CA GLU A 328 21.22 -33.13 -16.03
C GLU A 328 19.72 -33.44 -16.01
N VAL A 329 19.33 -34.61 -15.48
CA VAL A 329 17.96 -34.78 -15.01
C VAL A 329 17.86 -33.93 -13.76
N LYS A 330 17.71 -32.62 -13.97
CA LYS A 330 16.96 -31.79 -13.05
C LYS A 330 15.55 -32.31 -13.21
N LEU A 331 15.12 -33.18 -12.29
CA LEU A 331 13.70 -33.20 -11.88
C LEU A 331 13.34 -31.71 -11.84
N ILE A 332 12.45 -31.24 -12.72
CA ILE A 332 12.22 -29.80 -12.93
C ILE A 332 11.69 -29.24 -11.62
N LEU A 333 12.63 -28.89 -10.76
CA LEU A 333 12.43 -28.31 -9.47
C LEU A 333 12.18 -26.86 -9.79
N ALA A 334 10.97 -26.42 -9.49
CA ALA A 334 10.71 -25.04 -9.12
C ALA A 334 11.46 -24.71 -7.80
N THR A 335 12.77 -24.96 -7.72
CA THR A 335 13.64 -24.57 -6.59
C THR A 335 14.25 -23.20 -6.75
N SER A 336 13.89 -22.43 -7.78
CA SER A 336 14.18 -20.99 -7.79
C SER A 336 13.47 -20.22 -6.67
N ALA A 337 12.61 -20.87 -5.87
CA ALA A 337 12.03 -20.31 -4.65
C ALA A 337 12.73 -20.74 -3.35
N PHE A 338 13.57 -21.80 -3.35
CA PHE A 338 14.31 -22.23 -2.15
C PHE A 338 15.63 -22.88 -2.55
N HIS A 339 16.70 -22.08 -2.62
CA HIS A 339 18.06 -22.60 -2.58
C HIS A 339 18.44 -22.93 -1.13
N PRO A 340 19.06 -24.09 -0.84
CA PRO A 340 19.65 -24.36 0.47
C PRO A 340 20.85 -23.45 0.70
N PHE A 341 20.87 -22.75 1.83
CA PHE A 341 22.03 -22.00 2.33
C PHE A 341 23.24 -22.94 2.50
N PRO A 342 24.45 -22.56 2.05
CA PRO A 342 25.65 -23.38 2.25
C PRO A 342 26.08 -23.33 3.72
N TRP A 343 25.78 -24.39 4.47
CA TRP A 343 26.34 -24.63 5.81
C TRP A 343 27.71 -25.31 5.68
N THR A 344 28.75 -24.51 5.46
CA THR A 344 30.13 -24.93 5.71
C THR A 344 30.92 -23.77 6.33
N SER A 345 31.16 -23.84 7.64
CA SER A 345 32.13 -23.00 8.32
C SER A 345 33.56 -23.46 8.00
N PRO A 346 34.54 -22.56 7.82
CA PRO A 346 35.94 -22.95 7.67
C PRO A 346 36.50 -23.47 9.00
N ARG A 347 37.17 -24.63 8.97
CA ARG A 347 37.95 -25.16 10.10
C ARG A 347 39.22 -24.33 10.28
N PRO A 348 39.55 -23.81 11.49
CA PRO A 348 40.84 -23.20 11.73
C PRO A 348 41.91 -24.30 11.92
N ARG A 349 43.02 -24.21 11.17
CA ARG A 349 44.25 -24.98 11.43
C ARG A 349 45.05 -24.27 12.52
N LEU A 350 45.36 -25.03 13.58
CA LEU A 350 46.25 -24.68 14.67
C LEU A 350 47.70 -24.50 14.17
N LEU A 351 48.33 -23.38 14.51
CA LEU A 351 49.78 -23.18 14.51
C LEU A 351 50.13 -22.47 15.82
N LEU A 352 50.84 -23.16 16.72
CA LEU A 352 51.50 -22.60 17.91
C LEU A 352 52.99 -22.43 17.60
N PRO A 353 53.66 -21.39 18.16
CA PRO A 353 54.64 -21.64 19.25
C PRO A 353 54.77 -20.44 20.23
N PRO A 354 55.72 -20.43 21.18
CA PRO A 354 55.84 -21.25 22.39
C PRO A 354 55.63 -20.41 23.68
N GLY A 355 55.45 -21.10 24.81
CA GLY A 355 54.95 -20.56 26.08
C GLY A 355 55.96 -19.85 27.00
N GLY A 356 55.42 -19.35 28.12
CA GLY A 356 56.16 -18.70 29.21
C GLY A 356 55.31 -18.15 30.37
N ILE A 357 54.60 -19.03 31.09
CA ILE A 357 54.41 -19.06 32.57
C ILE A 357 53.89 -17.76 33.30
N ARG A 358 52.70 -17.82 33.95
CA ARG A 358 52.49 -18.11 35.40
C ARG A 358 51.00 -18.02 35.80
N ILE A 359 50.65 -18.82 36.81
CA ILE A 359 49.31 -19.19 37.30
C ILE A 359 48.89 -18.26 38.47
N LEU A 360 47.61 -17.84 38.56
CA LEU A 360 46.71 -18.07 39.72
C LEU A 360 45.39 -17.25 39.72
N ARG A 361 44.28 -18.00 39.88
CA ARG A 361 43.04 -17.79 40.67
C ARG A 361 41.90 -16.85 40.20
N HIS A 362 40.77 -17.51 39.86
CA HIS A 362 39.31 -17.20 40.03
C HIS A 362 38.75 -15.83 39.56
N PRO A 363 37.42 -15.61 39.37
CA PRO A 363 36.22 -16.44 39.46
C PRO A 363 35.34 -16.35 38.17
N GLY A 364 34.03 -16.60 38.25
CA GLY A 364 33.11 -16.81 37.11
C GLY A 364 32.87 -15.65 36.13
N GLY A 365 32.08 -15.95 35.09
CA GLY A 365 31.66 -14.99 34.08
C GLY A 365 31.01 -15.68 32.89
N ALA A 366 29.68 -15.66 32.85
CA ALA A 366 28.90 -15.96 31.66
C ALA A 366 29.27 -14.97 30.54
N MET A 367 29.64 -15.47 29.38
CA MET A 367 29.92 -14.66 28.20
C MET A 367 28.66 -14.59 27.34
N ALA A 368 28.24 -13.36 27.07
CA ALA A 368 27.03 -12.98 26.38
C ALA A 368 27.01 -13.45 24.91
N PHE A 369 25.87 -13.97 24.47
CA PHE A 369 25.44 -13.94 23.07
C PHE A 369 24.09 -13.23 23.01
N LYS A 370 24.14 -11.91 22.75
CA LYS A 370 23.06 -11.17 22.11
C LYS A 370 23.34 -11.19 20.62
N GLY A 371 22.37 -11.61 19.83
CA GLY A 371 22.43 -11.57 18.37
C GLY A 371 21.91 -12.87 17.77
N LEU A 372 20.94 -12.74 16.87
CA LEU A 372 20.19 -13.80 16.17
C LEU A 372 19.01 -14.40 16.94
N ALA A 373 17.95 -13.61 17.09
CA ALA A 373 16.60 -14.11 17.34
C ALA A 373 15.55 -13.24 16.64
N THR A 374 15.69 -13.02 15.33
CA THR A 374 14.67 -12.42 14.46
C THR A 374 15.06 -12.75 13.02
N CYS A 375 14.51 -13.83 12.45
CA CYS A 375 14.39 -14.02 10.99
C CYS A 375 13.77 -15.36 10.56
N ALA A 376 13.49 -16.32 11.44
CA ALA A 376 12.96 -17.63 11.03
C ALA A 376 11.48 -17.90 11.39
N ALA A 377 10.77 -16.94 11.98
CA ALA A 377 9.34 -17.08 12.33
C ALA A 377 8.37 -16.45 11.31
N ALA A 378 8.86 -15.74 10.28
CA ALA A 378 8.02 -15.01 9.33
C ALA A 378 7.63 -15.80 8.06
N ALA A 379 8.13 -17.03 7.87
CA ALA A 379 7.92 -17.79 6.63
C ALA A 379 6.94 -18.98 6.76
N LEU A 380 6.36 -19.20 7.95
CA LEU A 380 5.42 -20.31 8.19
C LEU A 380 4.03 -19.87 8.69
N LEU A 381 3.78 -18.56 8.80
CA LEU A 381 2.44 -17.99 9.06
C LEU A 381 1.83 -17.29 7.84
N THR A 382 2.48 -17.31 6.68
CA THR A 382 1.96 -16.69 5.43
C THR A 382 1.32 -17.71 4.47
N GLY A 383 1.01 -18.92 4.94
CA GLY A 383 0.50 -20.02 4.10
C GLY A 383 -1.01 -20.29 4.17
N GLN A 384 -1.75 -19.67 5.10
CA GLN A 384 -3.20 -19.87 5.25
C GLN A 384 -3.94 -18.55 5.45
N ALA A 385 -3.77 -17.62 4.51
CA ALA A 385 -4.65 -16.46 4.32
C ALA A 385 -4.51 -15.88 2.89
N ALA A 386 -4.31 -16.74 1.89
CA ALA A 386 -4.14 -16.33 0.50
C ALA A 386 -5.01 -17.20 -0.43
N ALA A 387 -6.31 -17.17 -0.19
CA ALA A 387 -7.31 -17.56 -1.17
C ALA A 387 -8.58 -16.77 -0.87
N LEU A 388 -9.09 -16.08 -1.90
CA LEU A 388 -10.22 -15.15 -1.91
C LEU A 388 -9.86 -13.72 -1.52
N HIS A 389 -9.41 -12.93 -2.50
CA HIS A 389 -10.02 -11.63 -2.87
C HIS A 389 -9.32 -11.12 -4.13
N PRO A 390 -10.06 -10.78 -5.21
CA PRO A 390 -9.46 -10.16 -6.37
C PRO A 390 -9.63 -8.63 -6.42
N TRP A 391 -8.49 -7.93 -6.49
CA TRP A 391 -8.19 -6.72 -7.31
C TRP A 391 -9.12 -5.48 -7.16
N GLY A 392 -8.61 -4.44 -6.50
CA GLY A 392 -9.07 -3.04 -6.63
C GLY A 392 -7.97 -2.14 -7.25
N PRO A 393 -8.28 -1.14 -8.12
CA PRO A 393 -7.28 -0.37 -8.85
C PRO A 393 -7.00 1.06 -8.33
N TRP A 394 -5.76 1.26 -7.87
CA TRP A 394 -4.79 2.35 -8.14
C TRP A 394 -5.24 3.71 -8.68
N LEU A 395 -4.94 4.81 -7.96
CA LEU A 395 -4.56 6.11 -8.53
C LEU A 395 -3.68 6.92 -7.54
N GLY A 396 -2.47 7.30 -7.97
CA GLY A 396 -1.60 8.25 -7.30
C GLY A 396 -1.24 9.38 -8.28
N PHE A 397 -1.19 10.61 -7.79
CA PHE A 397 -0.92 11.82 -8.57
C PHE A 397 0.58 12.18 -8.54
N GLN A 398 1.25 12.11 -9.70
CA GLN A 398 1.99 13.23 -10.31
C GLN A 398 2.78 12.78 -11.57
N SER A 399 2.50 13.49 -12.68
CA SER A 399 3.40 13.90 -13.78
C SER A 399 4.44 12.92 -14.33
N SER A 400 4.08 11.65 -14.53
CA SER A 400 4.63 10.83 -15.63
C SER A 400 3.47 10.30 -16.50
N ASP A 401 2.80 11.23 -17.19
CA ASP A 401 1.49 11.05 -17.80
C ASP A 401 1.43 10.22 -19.09
N ALA A 402 2.55 9.72 -19.60
CA ALA A 402 2.49 8.85 -20.77
C ALA A 402 2.11 7.40 -20.43
N VAL A 403 2.24 6.97 -19.17
CA VAL A 403 1.70 5.67 -18.72
C VAL A 403 0.23 5.79 -18.31
N GLY A 404 -0.24 7.01 -18.02
CA GLY A 404 -1.66 7.29 -17.73
C GLY A 404 -2.56 7.16 -18.96
N ALA A 405 -2.08 7.55 -20.15
CA ALA A 405 -2.85 7.46 -21.39
C ALA A 405 -3.15 6.01 -21.83
N ALA A 406 -2.24 5.06 -21.61
CA ALA A 406 -2.49 3.64 -21.89
C ALA A 406 -3.46 2.95 -20.89
N ARG A 407 -3.94 3.68 -19.87
CA ARG A 407 -4.93 3.20 -18.89
C ARG A 407 -6.36 3.69 -19.19
N GLY A 408 -6.60 4.42 -20.29
CA GLY A 408 -7.90 5.02 -20.62
C GLY A 408 -8.91 4.13 -21.38
N GLY A 409 -8.62 2.86 -21.62
CA GLY A 409 -9.44 2.00 -22.49
C GLY A 409 -9.70 0.61 -21.91
N VAL A 410 -10.47 0.54 -20.83
CA VAL A 410 -11.47 -0.50 -20.48
C VAL A 410 -12.02 -0.03 -19.13
N LEU A 411 -13.18 0.63 -19.16
CA LEU A 411 -14.05 0.75 -17.99
C LEU A 411 -14.43 -0.67 -17.58
N ALA A 412 -13.69 -1.24 -16.63
CA ALA A 412 -14.20 -2.34 -15.85
C ALA A 412 -15.32 -1.76 -15.00
N ALA A 413 -16.57 -2.05 -15.39
CA ALA A 413 -17.71 -1.86 -14.52
C ALA A 413 -17.33 -2.37 -13.13
N ALA A 414 -17.33 -1.45 -12.15
CA ALA A 414 -17.08 -1.79 -10.76
C ALA A 414 -18.00 -2.95 -10.40
N ARG A 415 -17.44 -4.07 -9.96
CA ARG A 415 -18.25 -5.12 -9.35
C ARG A 415 -18.85 -4.53 -8.07
N PRO A 416 -20.17 -4.64 -7.87
CA PRO A 416 -20.77 -4.21 -6.62
C PRO A 416 -20.20 -5.09 -5.51
N ALA A 417 -19.41 -4.49 -4.62
CA ALA A 417 -19.15 -5.08 -3.32
C ALA A 417 -20.42 -4.89 -2.49
N ASP A 418 -20.80 -5.91 -1.71
CA ASP A 418 -21.97 -5.95 -0.82
C ASP A 418 -21.91 -4.86 0.28
N SER A 419 -22.09 -3.60 -0.11
CA SER A 419 -22.67 -2.55 0.70
C SER A 419 -24.14 -2.43 0.29
N ALA A 420 -25.04 -2.08 1.21
CA ALA A 420 -26.32 -1.52 0.77
C ALA A 420 -25.96 -0.23 0.02
N ALA A 421 -25.86 -0.30 -1.31
CA ALA A 421 -25.25 0.74 -2.12
C ALA A 421 -25.94 2.08 -1.84
N ILE A 422 -25.19 3.05 -1.29
CA ILE A 422 -25.68 4.42 -1.12
C ILE A 422 -26.11 4.92 -2.50
N GLU A 423 -27.38 5.28 -2.62
CA GLU A 423 -27.97 5.66 -3.90
C GLU A 423 -27.44 7.04 -4.36
N ALA A 424 -27.17 7.15 -5.65
CA ALA A 424 -26.83 8.43 -6.27
C ALA A 424 -28.11 9.17 -6.65
N HIS A 425 -28.15 10.46 -6.33
CA HIS A 425 -29.23 11.37 -6.67
C HIS A 425 -28.69 12.55 -7.46
N ASN A 426 -29.56 13.24 -8.19
CA ASN A 426 -29.19 14.41 -8.98
C ASN A 426 -30.02 15.63 -8.56
N LEU A 427 -29.40 16.80 -8.61
CA LEU A 427 -30.07 18.09 -8.59
C LEU A 427 -29.82 18.80 -9.92
N SER A 428 -30.86 19.30 -10.56
CA SER A 428 -30.72 20.11 -11.76
C SER A 428 -30.20 21.51 -11.38
N VAL A 429 -29.01 21.88 -11.87
CA VAL A 429 -28.34 23.16 -11.59
C VAL A 429 -27.97 23.89 -12.87
N PRO A 430 -27.88 25.25 -12.87
CA PRO A 430 -27.49 26.02 -14.03
C PRO A 430 -26.10 25.67 -14.55
N VAL A 431 -25.95 25.60 -15.88
CA VAL A 431 -24.63 25.47 -16.52
C VAL A 431 -23.77 26.73 -16.26
N ASP A 432 -24.40 27.90 -16.35
CA ASP A 432 -23.78 29.21 -16.18
C ASP A 432 -24.51 30.06 -15.12
N HIS A 433 -23.83 30.39 -14.02
CA HIS A 433 -24.36 31.25 -12.96
C HIS A 433 -24.13 32.75 -13.22
N PHE A 434 -23.24 33.13 -14.14
CA PHE A 434 -22.72 34.49 -14.26
C PHE A 434 -22.89 35.06 -15.69
N HIS A 435 -24.16 35.32 -16.05
CA HIS A 435 -24.57 35.86 -17.36
C HIS A 435 -24.12 37.30 -17.67
N ASN A 436 -23.39 37.92 -16.73
CA ASN A 436 -22.85 39.27 -16.84
C ASN A 436 -21.33 39.29 -17.03
N GLU A 437 -20.66 38.14 -16.98
CA GLU A 437 -19.21 38.03 -17.12
C GLU A 437 -18.82 37.57 -18.52
N SER A 438 -18.12 38.42 -19.26
CA SER A 438 -17.71 38.17 -20.65
C SER A 438 -16.87 36.89 -20.83
N ARG A 439 -16.18 36.40 -19.80
CA ARG A 439 -15.39 35.15 -19.88
C ARG A 439 -16.24 33.90 -20.10
N TYR A 440 -17.53 33.95 -19.80
CA TYR A 440 -18.45 32.82 -19.97
C TYR A 440 -19.24 32.88 -21.29
N GLU A 441 -19.02 33.91 -22.11
CA GLU A 441 -19.65 34.01 -23.42
C GLU A 441 -19.18 32.87 -24.37
N PRO A 442 -20.09 32.29 -25.18
CA PRO A 442 -21.53 32.52 -25.16
C PRO A 442 -22.17 31.88 -23.92
N HIS A 443 -23.01 32.67 -23.23
CA HIS A 443 -23.74 32.25 -22.05
C HIS A 443 -24.72 31.10 -22.36
N SER A 444 -24.98 30.26 -21.37
CA SER A 444 -25.96 29.17 -21.45
C SER A 444 -27.03 29.33 -20.39
N HIS A 445 -28.30 29.23 -20.80
CA HIS A 445 -29.44 29.15 -19.90
C HIS A 445 -29.83 27.70 -19.57
N ASP A 446 -29.01 26.73 -19.99
CA ASP A 446 -29.28 25.32 -19.80
C ASP A 446 -29.00 24.90 -18.36
N PHE A 447 -29.51 23.72 -18.01
CA PHE A 447 -29.30 23.09 -16.73
C PHE A 447 -28.68 21.71 -16.94
N PHE A 448 -27.94 21.23 -15.94
CA PHE A 448 -27.37 19.90 -15.93
C PHE A 448 -27.58 19.22 -14.58
N ASP A 449 -27.46 17.90 -14.58
CA ASP A 449 -27.62 17.09 -13.37
C ASP A 449 -26.30 17.07 -12.58
N LEU A 450 -26.31 17.73 -11.42
CA LEU A 450 -25.24 17.66 -10.42
C LEU A 450 -25.53 16.50 -9.46
N ARG A 451 -24.61 15.54 -9.42
CA ARG A 451 -24.77 14.30 -8.67
C ARG A 451 -24.37 14.44 -7.20
N TYR A 452 -25.07 13.73 -6.33
CA TYR A 452 -24.76 13.65 -4.91
C TYR A 452 -25.22 12.31 -4.31
N TRP A 453 -24.73 11.98 -3.12
CA TRP A 453 -25.11 10.78 -2.35
C TRP A 453 -25.52 11.18 -0.94
N LEU A 454 -26.48 10.47 -0.35
CA LEU A 454 -27.09 10.84 0.91
C LEU A 454 -27.02 9.72 1.94
N ASP A 455 -26.65 10.05 3.18
CA ASP A 455 -26.85 9.21 4.35
C ASP A 455 -27.63 9.95 5.45
N ALA A 456 -28.87 9.53 5.63
CA ALA A 456 -29.79 10.06 6.64
C ALA A 456 -29.87 9.22 7.92
N THR A 457 -29.01 8.19 8.08
CA THR A 457 -29.08 7.23 9.19
C THR A 457 -29.03 7.87 10.58
N HIS A 458 -28.37 9.02 10.71
CA HIS A 458 -28.20 9.74 11.98
C HIS A 458 -29.02 11.03 12.08
N TYR A 459 -29.81 11.35 11.05
CA TYR A 459 -30.51 12.61 10.97
C TYR A 459 -31.62 12.72 12.02
N ARG A 460 -31.72 13.89 12.63
CA ARG A 460 -32.79 14.31 13.56
C ARG A 460 -33.29 15.68 13.13
N GLU A 461 -34.58 15.93 13.30
CA GLU A 461 -35.19 17.22 12.95
C GLU A 461 -34.47 18.39 13.65
N GLY A 462 -34.06 19.39 12.85
CA GLY A 462 -33.25 20.52 13.31
C GLY A 462 -31.73 20.27 13.30
N GLY A 463 -31.27 19.09 12.89
CA GLY A 463 -29.86 18.79 12.67
C GLY A 463 -29.28 19.50 11.44
N PRO A 464 -27.94 19.65 11.37
CA PRO A 464 -27.27 20.29 10.24
C PRO A 464 -27.21 19.39 8.99
N VAL A 465 -26.86 20.00 7.85
CA VAL A 465 -26.41 19.26 6.66
C VAL A 465 -24.88 19.30 6.60
N ILE A 466 -24.23 18.14 6.62
CA ILE A 466 -22.79 17.96 6.51
C ILE A 466 -22.46 17.56 5.08
N VAL A 467 -21.81 18.45 4.33
CA VAL A 467 -21.47 18.29 2.91
C VAL A 467 -20.00 17.93 2.78
N LEU A 468 -19.69 16.70 2.38
CA LEU A 468 -18.35 16.32 1.92
C LEU A 468 -18.22 16.60 0.42
N HIS A 469 -17.37 17.54 0.05
CA HIS A 469 -17.19 17.91 -1.34
C HIS A 469 -16.19 16.98 -2.06
N SER A 470 -16.51 16.50 -3.27
CA SER A 470 -15.67 15.49 -3.94
C SER A 470 -14.31 15.99 -4.41
N GLY A 471 -14.24 17.27 -4.81
CA GLY A 471 -13.06 17.88 -5.41
C GLY A 471 -12.85 17.41 -6.85
N GLU A 472 -11.59 17.24 -7.22
CA GLU A 472 -11.11 16.94 -8.56
C GLU A 472 -11.24 15.45 -8.94
N PHE A 473 -12.26 14.78 -8.40
CA PHE A 473 -12.49 13.34 -8.56
C PHE A 473 -13.98 12.99 -8.64
N PRO A 474 -14.32 11.83 -9.23
CA PRO A 474 -15.66 11.26 -9.12
C PRO A 474 -16.08 11.11 -7.66
N GLY A 475 -17.31 11.47 -7.34
CA GLY A 475 -17.82 11.45 -5.97
C GLY A 475 -17.90 10.05 -5.36
N GLU A 476 -17.94 8.98 -6.17
CA GLU A 476 -17.87 7.60 -5.67
C GLU A 476 -16.60 7.34 -4.85
N GLY A 477 -15.50 8.02 -5.18
CA GLY A 477 -14.25 7.92 -4.44
C GLY A 477 -14.32 8.49 -3.02
N ARG A 478 -15.39 9.21 -2.67
CA ARG A 478 -15.60 9.76 -1.32
C ARG A 478 -16.62 8.99 -0.48
N LEU A 479 -17.27 7.97 -1.04
CA LEU A 479 -18.26 7.17 -0.30
C LEU A 479 -17.69 6.49 0.95
N PRO A 480 -16.42 6.03 1.00
CA PRO A 480 -15.86 5.52 2.25
C PRO A 480 -15.93 6.53 3.41
N PHE A 481 -15.67 7.80 3.12
CA PHE A 481 -15.73 8.87 4.13
C PHE A 481 -17.16 9.19 4.58
N LEU A 482 -18.16 8.91 3.73
CA LEU A 482 -19.59 9.00 4.05
C LEU A 482 -20.06 7.81 4.89
N GLU A 483 -19.57 6.60 4.61
CA GLU A 483 -20.00 5.37 5.27
C GLU A 483 -19.35 5.17 6.64
N HIS A 484 -18.04 5.44 6.77
CA HIS A 484 -17.25 5.08 7.95
C HIS A 484 -16.11 6.05 8.29
N GLY A 485 -15.97 7.17 7.57
CA GLY A 485 -14.98 8.23 7.85
C GLY A 485 -15.49 9.37 8.74
N ILE A 486 -15.04 10.58 8.44
CA ILE A 486 -15.35 11.78 9.24
C ILE A 486 -16.84 12.19 9.21
N VAL A 487 -17.55 11.96 8.09
CA VAL A 487 -18.95 12.38 7.95
C VAL A 487 -19.87 11.69 8.97
N PRO A 488 -19.87 10.34 9.13
CA PRO A 488 -20.71 9.69 10.13
C PRO A 488 -20.32 10.07 11.57
N MET A 489 -19.05 10.44 11.84
CA MET A 489 -18.66 10.97 13.15
C MET A 489 -19.35 12.30 13.44
N LEU A 490 -19.33 13.23 12.48
CA LEU A 490 -20.00 14.52 12.58
C LEU A 490 -21.52 14.38 12.67
N THR A 491 -22.14 13.58 11.80
CA THR A 491 -23.60 13.40 11.78
C THR A 491 -24.11 12.71 13.04
N LYS A 492 -23.41 11.68 13.54
CA LYS A 492 -23.76 11.00 14.81
C LYS A 492 -23.67 11.95 16.00
N ALA A 493 -22.68 12.84 16.03
CA ALA A 493 -22.48 13.78 17.13
C ALA A 493 -23.45 14.97 17.10
N THR A 494 -23.96 15.34 15.93
CA THR A 494 -24.79 16.54 15.72
C THR A 494 -26.25 16.23 15.42
N GLY A 495 -26.60 14.96 15.15
CA GLY A 495 -27.90 14.58 14.60
C GLY A 495 -28.09 15.04 13.16
N GLY A 496 -27.01 15.25 12.41
CA GLY A 496 -27.01 15.82 11.07
C GLY A 496 -27.29 14.82 9.95
N LEU A 497 -27.50 15.37 8.76
CA LEU A 497 -27.62 14.67 7.48
C LEU A 497 -26.26 14.69 6.78
N GLY A 498 -25.72 13.52 6.41
CA GLY A 498 -24.45 13.44 5.71
C GLY A 498 -24.65 13.32 4.21
N LEU A 499 -23.85 14.01 3.41
CA LEU A 499 -23.87 13.82 1.95
C LEU A 499 -22.50 14.01 1.32
N VAL A 500 -22.31 13.40 0.15
CA VAL A 500 -21.20 13.69 -0.77
C VAL A 500 -21.75 14.49 -1.94
N LEU A 501 -21.17 15.65 -2.23
CA LEU A 501 -21.51 16.48 -3.38
C LEU A 501 -20.43 16.37 -4.46
N GLU A 502 -20.83 15.96 -5.67
CA GLU A 502 -19.92 15.88 -6.81
C GLU A 502 -19.62 17.27 -7.40
N HIS A 503 -18.38 17.49 -7.81
CA HIS A 503 -17.97 18.70 -8.50
C HIS A 503 -18.41 18.68 -9.99
N ARG A 504 -18.84 19.83 -10.55
CA ARG A 504 -19.06 19.97 -12.01
C ARG A 504 -17.85 19.50 -12.83
N TYR A 505 -18.06 18.82 -13.96
CA TYR A 505 -17.01 18.23 -14.80
C TYR A 505 -16.20 17.08 -14.16
N TYR A 506 -16.73 16.45 -13.12
CA TYR A 506 -16.18 15.23 -12.54
C TYR A 506 -17.26 14.15 -12.42
N GLY A 507 -16.83 12.88 -12.36
CA GLY A 507 -17.75 11.74 -12.29
C GLY A 507 -18.72 11.69 -13.47
N THR A 508 -20.01 11.90 -13.21
CA THR A 508 -21.05 12.00 -14.25
C THR A 508 -21.65 13.40 -14.37
N SER A 509 -21.19 14.35 -13.56
CA SER A 509 -21.74 15.71 -13.47
C SER A 509 -21.19 16.64 -14.56
N TYR A 510 -21.37 16.29 -15.83
CA TYR A 510 -20.90 17.09 -16.97
C TYR A 510 -22.04 17.91 -17.61
N PRO A 511 -21.89 19.25 -17.73
CA PRO A 511 -22.88 20.09 -18.42
C PRO A 511 -22.78 20.04 -19.96
N VAL A 512 -21.81 19.28 -20.48
CA VAL A 512 -21.39 19.31 -21.89
C VAL A 512 -21.14 17.90 -22.41
N PRO A 513 -21.31 17.66 -23.73
CA PRO A 513 -21.13 16.33 -24.32
C PRO A 513 -19.65 15.90 -24.46
N ASP A 514 -18.73 16.86 -24.42
CA ASP A 514 -17.29 16.63 -24.47
C ASP A 514 -16.54 17.69 -23.64
N THR A 515 -15.23 17.48 -23.46
CA THR A 515 -14.33 18.34 -22.71
C THR A 515 -13.39 19.11 -23.65
N THR A 516 -13.83 19.52 -24.84
CA THR A 516 -13.09 20.52 -25.63
C THR A 516 -12.88 21.81 -24.82
N VAL A 517 -11.88 22.62 -25.18
CA VAL A 517 -11.51 23.83 -24.40
C VAL A 517 -12.69 24.80 -24.32
N GLU A 518 -13.44 24.93 -25.40
CA GLU A 518 -14.65 25.73 -25.52
C GLU A 518 -15.74 25.23 -24.57
N ASN A 519 -15.90 23.91 -24.44
CA ASN A 519 -16.86 23.29 -23.53
C ASN A 519 -16.40 23.28 -22.07
N LEU A 520 -15.10 23.42 -21.81
CA LEU A 520 -14.55 23.55 -20.46
C LEU A 520 -14.62 24.99 -19.91
N ARG A 521 -15.11 25.98 -20.67
CA ARG A 521 -15.18 27.39 -20.20
C ARG A 521 -15.97 27.59 -18.91
N PHE A 522 -16.94 26.71 -18.59
CA PHE A 522 -17.68 26.76 -17.33
C PHE A 522 -17.05 25.93 -16.21
N LEU A 523 -15.92 25.27 -16.45
CA LEU A 523 -15.08 24.63 -15.43
C LEU A 523 -14.16 25.69 -14.80
N THR A 524 -14.75 26.51 -13.94
CA THR A 524 -14.04 27.51 -13.14
C THR A 524 -14.41 27.36 -11.68
N THR A 525 -13.52 27.81 -10.81
CA THR A 525 -13.71 27.76 -9.36
C THR A 525 -14.96 28.54 -8.96
N GLU A 526 -15.20 29.71 -9.55
CA GLU A 526 -16.37 30.53 -9.25
C GLU A 526 -17.69 29.84 -9.59
N GLN A 527 -17.78 29.23 -10.78
CA GLN A 527 -18.98 28.51 -11.20
C GLN A 527 -19.25 27.29 -10.32
N ALA A 528 -18.21 26.55 -9.93
CA ALA A 528 -18.35 25.39 -9.05
C ALA A 528 -18.78 25.80 -7.63
N LEU A 529 -18.25 26.89 -7.08
CA LEU A 529 -18.71 27.42 -5.78
C LEU A 529 -20.17 27.88 -5.84
N ALA A 530 -20.59 28.46 -6.98
CA ALA A 530 -21.98 28.82 -7.21
C ALA A 530 -22.91 27.60 -7.29
N ASP A 531 -22.46 26.46 -7.83
CA ASP A 531 -23.21 25.19 -7.75
C ASP A 531 -23.44 24.76 -6.31
N ALA A 532 -22.41 24.78 -5.47
CA ALA A 532 -22.52 24.38 -4.07
C ALA A 532 -23.50 25.30 -3.31
N ALA A 533 -23.51 26.60 -3.61
CA ALA A 533 -24.46 27.54 -3.04
C ALA A 533 -25.89 27.34 -3.58
N TYR A 534 -26.03 27.10 -4.89
CA TYR A 534 -27.31 26.80 -5.51
C TYR A 534 -27.90 25.51 -4.95
N PHE A 535 -27.09 24.47 -4.79
CA PHE A 535 -27.48 23.19 -4.21
C PHE A 535 -28.09 23.38 -2.82
N ALA A 536 -27.36 24.02 -1.91
CA ALA A 536 -27.83 24.25 -0.54
C ALA A 536 -29.14 25.07 -0.45
N ARG A 537 -29.41 25.94 -1.43
CA ARG A 537 -30.63 26.77 -1.47
C ARG A 537 -31.84 26.09 -2.11
N HIS A 538 -31.64 25.02 -2.90
CA HIS A 538 -32.72 24.45 -3.73
C HIS A 538 -32.93 22.94 -3.57
N VAL A 539 -32.02 22.23 -2.91
CA VAL A 539 -32.10 20.78 -2.77
C VAL A 539 -33.34 20.35 -1.99
N ARG A 540 -33.98 19.28 -2.46
CA ARG A 540 -35.00 18.52 -1.74
C ARG A 540 -34.52 17.09 -1.61
N PHE A 541 -34.30 16.65 -0.39
CA PHE A 541 -33.71 15.34 -0.13
C PHE A 541 -34.77 14.23 -0.22
N PRO A 542 -34.50 13.14 -0.97
CA PRO A 542 -35.38 11.99 -1.03
C PRO A 542 -35.70 11.43 0.36
N GLY A 543 -36.98 11.21 0.66
CA GLY A 543 -37.46 10.71 1.95
C GLY A 543 -37.54 11.76 3.07
N LEU A 544 -37.09 12.99 2.82
CA LEU A 544 -37.15 14.12 3.76
C LEU A 544 -37.88 15.33 3.18
N GLU A 545 -38.71 15.15 2.14
CA GLU A 545 -39.38 16.23 1.39
C GLU A 545 -40.41 17.02 2.23
N HIS A 546 -40.80 16.48 3.37
CA HIS A 546 -41.70 17.12 4.33
C HIS A 546 -40.99 18.16 5.21
N LEU A 547 -39.66 18.22 5.17
CA LEU A 547 -38.83 19.19 5.89
C LEU A 547 -38.23 20.19 4.91
N ASP A 548 -38.14 21.45 5.32
CA ASP A 548 -37.36 22.45 4.60
C ASP A 548 -35.93 22.45 5.13
N LEU A 549 -35.06 21.75 4.40
CA LEU A 549 -33.64 21.65 4.73
C LEU A 549 -32.76 22.62 3.95
N THR A 550 -33.35 23.65 3.33
CA THR A 550 -32.59 24.62 2.54
C THR A 550 -31.90 25.68 3.40
N ALA A 551 -30.79 26.21 2.90
CA ALA A 551 -30.11 27.36 3.48
C ALA A 551 -30.87 28.67 3.14
N PRO A 552 -30.90 29.68 4.04
CA PRO A 552 -30.13 29.78 5.29
C PRO A 552 -30.86 29.21 6.52
N GLY A 553 -32.05 28.62 6.36
CA GLY A 553 -32.87 28.14 7.49
C GLY A 553 -32.25 26.95 8.24
N THR A 554 -31.51 26.11 7.52
CA THR A 554 -30.76 24.96 8.05
C THR A 554 -29.26 25.25 8.05
N PRO A 555 -28.50 24.90 9.11
CA PRO A 555 -27.06 25.12 9.12
C PRO A 555 -26.33 24.10 8.25
N TYR A 556 -25.66 24.57 7.21
CA TYR A 556 -24.77 23.76 6.36
C TYR A 556 -23.31 23.87 6.82
N ILE A 557 -22.65 22.72 6.94
CA ILE A 557 -21.20 22.63 7.19
C ILE A 557 -20.55 21.92 5.99
N ILE A 558 -19.61 22.56 5.32
CA ILE A 558 -18.89 21.97 4.18
C ILE A 558 -17.50 21.48 4.60
N TYR A 559 -17.15 20.28 4.17
CA TYR A 559 -15.89 19.61 4.43
C TYR A 559 -15.22 19.27 3.09
N GLY A 560 -13.89 19.41 3.00
CA GLY A 560 -13.14 18.79 1.92
C GLY A 560 -11.65 18.65 2.19
N GLY A 561 -11.03 17.75 1.41
CA GLY A 561 -9.60 17.46 1.40
C GLY A 561 -8.89 18.01 0.16
N SER A 562 -7.64 18.47 0.28
CA SER A 562 -6.85 18.92 -0.89
C SER A 562 -7.50 20.12 -1.60
N TYR A 563 -7.72 20.08 -2.92
CA TYR A 563 -8.50 21.09 -3.64
C TYR A 563 -9.93 21.20 -3.11
N ALA A 564 -10.57 20.10 -2.69
CA ALA A 564 -11.87 20.17 -2.02
C ALA A 564 -11.80 20.91 -0.68
N GLY A 565 -10.66 20.85 0.01
CA GLY A 565 -10.43 21.63 1.24
C GLY A 565 -10.29 23.12 0.95
N ALA A 566 -9.56 23.49 -0.11
CA ALA A 566 -9.54 24.87 -0.60
C ALA A 566 -10.95 25.32 -1.00
N PHE A 567 -11.69 24.47 -1.71
CA PHE A 567 -13.08 24.72 -2.11
C PHE A 567 -14.01 24.94 -0.91
N ALA A 568 -13.90 24.14 0.15
CA ALA A 568 -14.67 24.31 1.38
C ALA A 568 -14.38 25.67 2.06
N ALA A 569 -13.10 26.04 2.15
CA ALA A 569 -12.67 27.33 2.68
C ALA A 569 -13.20 28.52 1.87
N LEU A 570 -13.10 28.43 0.54
CA LEU A 570 -13.61 29.44 -0.40
C LEU A 570 -15.13 29.56 -0.33
N THR A 571 -15.84 28.43 -0.25
CA THR A 571 -17.31 28.37 -0.12
C THR A 571 -17.75 29.13 1.13
N ARG A 572 -17.13 28.84 2.28
CA ARG A 572 -17.47 29.51 3.54
C ARG A 572 -17.21 31.01 3.48
N LYS A 573 -16.12 31.44 2.84
CA LYS A 573 -15.76 32.86 2.72
C LYS A 573 -16.68 33.65 1.77
N LEU A 574 -17.08 33.04 0.66
CA LEU A 574 -17.84 33.71 -0.41
C LEU A 574 -19.36 33.58 -0.27
N TYR A 575 -19.83 32.52 0.39
CA TYR A 575 -21.25 32.27 0.66
C TYR A 575 -21.52 32.06 2.15
N PRO A 576 -21.16 33.04 3.00
CA PRO A 576 -21.22 32.88 4.45
C PRO A 576 -22.65 32.86 5.02
N ASP A 577 -23.63 33.32 4.24
CA ASP A 577 -25.06 33.22 4.51
C ASP A 577 -25.62 31.83 4.20
N VAL A 578 -24.94 31.06 3.32
CA VAL A 578 -25.39 29.74 2.88
C VAL A 578 -24.73 28.64 3.70
N TYR A 579 -23.42 28.70 3.87
CA TYR A 579 -22.65 27.72 4.63
C TYR A 579 -22.24 28.32 5.96
N TRP A 580 -22.78 27.77 7.05
CA TRP A 580 -22.58 28.25 8.40
C TRP A 580 -21.13 28.08 8.89
N GLY A 581 -20.50 26.97 8.51
CA GLY A 581 -19.11 26.66 8.84
C GLY A 581 -18.43 25.80 7.77
N ALA A 582 -17.11 25.70 7.81
CA ALA A 582 -16.35 24.83 6.93
C ALA A 582 -15.13 24.20 7.60
N ILE A 583 -14.75 23.03 7.09
CA ILE A 583 -13.53 22.31 7.46
C ILE A 583 -12.69 22.12 6.20
N SER A 584 -11.50 22.71 6.21
CA SER A 584 -10.51 22.65 5.15
C SER A 584 -9.40 21.71 5.60
N SER A 585 -9.52 20.43 5.25
CA SER A 585 -8.49 19.44 5.55
C SER A 585 -7.46 19.39 4.43
N SER A 586 -6.18 19.53 4.79
CA SER A 586 -5.05 19.64 3.87
C SER A 586 -5.34 20.58 2.69
N GLY A 587 -6.04 21.68 2.99
CA GLY A 587 -6.67 22.55 2.01
C GLY A 587 -5.65 23.47 1.36
N VAL A 588 -5.44 23.31 0.05
CA VAL A 588 -4.49 24.12 -0.73
C VAL A 588 -5.06 25.50 -1.05
N THR A 589 -5.26 26.34 -0.04
CA THR A 589 -5.89 27.66 -0.19
C THR A 589 -5.06 28.66 -1.01
N ALA A 590 -3.78 28.34 -1.29
CA ALA A 590 -2.93 29.12 -2.16
C ALA A 590 -2.68 28.40 -3.49
N ALA A 591 -3.11 28.99 -4.60
CA ALA A 591 -2.73 28.56 -5.95
C ALA A 591 -1.27 28.91 -6.21
N VAL A 592 -0.48 27.97 -6.75
CA VAL A 592 0.96 28.13 -6.94
C VAL A 592 1.35 27.69 -8.35
N ASP A 593 1.78 28.60 -9.21
CA ASP A 593 2.12 28.30 -10.60
C ASP A 593 3.25 27.24 -10.70
N GLU A 594 4.48 27.62 -10.31
CA GLU A 594 5.62 26.70 -10.20
C GLU A 594 5.79 26.19 -8.76
N TYR A 595 5.51 24.90 -8.53
CA TYR A 595 5.40 24.32 -7.19
C TYR A 595 6.54 23.36 -6.83
N TRP A 596 7.77 23.88 -6.78
CA TRP A 596 8.94 23.10 -6.36
C TRP A 596 8.90 22.72 -4.86
N GLN A 597 8.17 23.48 -4.04
CA GLN A 597 8.04 23.30 -2.59
C GLN A 597 7.39 21.97 -2.22
N TYR A 598 6.67 21.33 -3.15
CA TYR A 598 6.06 20.01 -2.97
C TYR A 598 7.02 18.99 -2.36
N PHE A 599 8.31 19.01 -2.75
CA PHE A 599 9.30 18.05 -2.24
C PHE A 599 9.96 18.46 -0.92
N GLU A 600 9.64 19.63 -0.34
CA GLU A 600 10.22 20.04 0.94
C GLU A 600 9.69 19.18 2.09
N ALA A 601 8.44 18.71 2.04
CA ALA A 601 7.95 17.74 3.01
C ALA A 601 8.84 16.48 3.04
N ALA A 602 9.14 15.91 1.87
CA ALA A 602 10.05 14.78 1.78
C ALA A 602 11.49 15.13 2.19
N ARG A 603 11.96 16.36 1.96
CA ARG A 603 13.27 16.81 2.46
C ARG A 603 13.36 16.71 3.98
N HIS A 604 12.31 17.14 4.68
CA HIS A 604 12.29 17.23 6.14
C HIS A 604 11.88 15.92 6.83
N PHE A 605 10.99 15.13 6.20
CA PHE A 605 10.29 14.04 6.87
C PHE A 605 10.49 12.65 6.25
N ALA A 606 11.22 12.52 5.13
CA ALA A 606 11.49 11.20 4.58
C ALA A 606 12.25 10.31 5.58
N PRO A 607 11.89 9.02 5.70
CA PRO A 607 12.44 8.15 6.73
C PRO A 607 13.93 7.84 6.52
N GLY A 608 14.67 7.79 7.64
CA GLY A 608 16.09 7.43 7.66
C GLY A 608 16.95 8.35 6.79
N ASP A 609 17.90 7.74 6.05
CA ASP A 609 18.82 8.47 5.18
C ASP A 609 18.23 8.79 3.79
N CYS A 610 16.92 8.58 3.58
CA CYS A 610 16.28 8.70 2.26
C CYS A 610 16.49 10.09 1.63
N SER A 611 16.10 11.15 2.35
CA SER A 611 16.24 12.53 1.90
C SER A 611 17.69 12.93 1.56
N PRO A 612 18.66 12.85 2.49
CA PRO A 612 20.03 13.27 2.21
C PRO A 612 20.72 12.36 1.17
N THR A 613 20.30 11.10 1.02
CA THR A 613 20.76 10.24 -0.07
C THR A 613 20.25 10.73 -1.41
N LEU A 614 18.93 10.95 -1.53
CA LEU A 614 18.31 11.37 -2.78
C LEU A 614 18.92 12.68 -3.27
N GLN A 615 19.12 13.67 -2.39
CA GLN A 615 19.79 14.93 -2.75
C GLN A 615 21.20 14.71 -3.35
N ARG A 616 22.00 13.80 -2.79
CA ARG A 616 23.33 13.47 -3.31
C ARG A 616 23.24 12.77 -4.66
N LEU A 617 22.36 11.77 -4.78
CA LEU A 617 22.14 11.03 -6.03
C LEU A 617 21.66 11.97 -7.15
N THR A 618 20.71 12.86 -6.84
CA THR A 618 20.22 13.89 -7.75
C THR A 618 21.34 14.85 -8.18
N ARG A 619 22.22 15.28 -7.25
CA ARG A 619 23.39 16.10 -7.61
C ARG A 619 24.35 15.38 -8.56
N ILE A 620 24.59 14.08 -8.34
CA ILE A 620 25.43 13.26 -9.23
C ILE A 620 24.80 13.17 -10.62
N ILE A 621 23.49 12.93 -10.68
CA ILE A 621 22.73 12.87 -11.93
C ILE A 621 22.79 14.21 -12.67
N ASP A 622 22.49 15.32 -11.99
CA ASP A 622 22.55 16.66 -12.58
C ASP A 622 23.96 17.01 -13.06
N GLY A 623 25.00 16.65 -12.30
CA GLY A 623 26.40 16.86 -12.71
C GLY A 623 26.77 16.13 -14.00
N MET A 624 26.15 14.97 -14.28
CA MET A 624 26.32 14.25 -15.56
C MET A 624 25.44 14.83 -16.67
N LEU A 625 24.19 15.17 -16.37
CA LEU A 625 23.22 15.69 -17.34
C LEU A 625 23.61 17.07 -17.87
N PHE A 626 24.21 17.92 -17.04
CA PHE A 626 24.59 19.30 -17.37
C PHE A 626 26.09 19.47 -17.61
N ALA A 627 26.85 18.39 -17.77
CA ALA A 627 28.24 18.49 -18.19
C ALA A 627 28.32 18.99 -19.66
N ASP A 628 29.41 19.68 -19.99
CA ASP A 628 29.75 20.09 -21.37
C ASP A 628 30.21 18.89 -22.25
N ASP A 629 29.58 17.73 -22.08
CA ASP A 629 29.84 16.49 -22.80
C ASP A 629 28.55 15.66 -22.90
N PRO A 630 27.90 15.64 -24.09
CA PRO A 630 26.67 14.87 -24.30
C PRO A 630 26.82 13.37 -24.03
N ALA A 631 28.04 12.81 -24.16
CA ALA A 631 28.28 11.40 -23.88
C ALA A 631 28.06 11.04 -22.41
N LYS A 632 28.27 12.01 -21.49
CA LYS A 632 28.00 11.82 -20.05
C LYS A 632 26.51 11.78 -19.75
N ALA A 633 25.74 12.65 -20.39
CA ALA A 633 24.28 12.64 -20.27
C ALA A 633 23.71 11.31 -20.81
N ASP A 634 24.24 10.81 -21.92
CA ASP A 634 23.91 9.50 -22.45
C ASP A 634 24.30 8.36 -21.51
N GLU A 635 25.51 8.39 -20.93
CA GLU A 635 26.00 7.38 -19.99
C GLU A 635 25.08 7.26 -18.77
N ILE A 636 24.73 8.39 -18.13
CA ILE A 636 23.87 8.35 -16.93
C ILE A 636 22.45 7.87 -17.27
N LYS A 637 21.86 8.30 -18.39
CA LYS A 637 20.51 7.84 -18.77
C LYS A 637 20.48 6.37 -19.14
N ASP A 638 21.52 5.88 -19.82
CA ASP A 638 21.65 4.47 -20.18
C ASP A 638 21.79 3.56 -18.94
N LEU A 639 22.43 4.05 -17.87
CA LEU A 639 22.42 3.35 -16.59
C LEU A 639 20.99 3.10 -16.09
N PHE A 640 20.04 3.99 -16.31
CA PHE A 640 18.63 3.75 -15.94
C PHE A 640 17.83 3.01 -17.02
N GLY A 641 18.42 2.73 -18.20
CA GLY A 641 17.71 2.18 -19.36
C GLY A 641 16.78 3.20 -20.00
N LEU A 642 17.08 4.49 -19.85
CA LEU A 642 16.25 5.62 -20.27
C LEU A 642 16.97 6.53 -21.28
N LYS A 643 17.95 5.99 -22.01
CA LYS A 643 18.79 6.76 -22.96
C LYS A 643 17.99 7.56 -23.99
N GLU A 644 16.87 7.01 -24.45
CA GLU A 644 16.00 7.66 -25.45
C GLU A 644 15.32 8.94 -24.93
N LEU A 645 15.23 9.14 -23.61
CA LEU A 645 14.51 10.27 -23.03
C LEU A 645 15.32 11.58 -23.09
N TYR A 646 14.61 12.69 -23.31
CA TYR A 646 15.16 14.02 -23.06
C TYR A 646 15.43 14.25 -21.57
N HIS A 647 16.18 15.31 -21.24
CA HIS A 647 16.67 15.52 -19.85
C HIS A 647 15.49 15.72 -18.90
N ASP A 648 14.47 16.45 -19.35
CA ASP A 648 13.23 16.70 -18.63
C ASP A 648 12.35 15.45 -18.48
N GLU A 649 12.19 14.67 -19.55
CA GLU A 649 11.49 13.38 -19.56
C GLU A 649 12.16 12.39 -18.59
N PHE A 650 13.48 12.33 -18.64
CA PHE A 650 14.27 11.51 -17.74
C PHE A 650 14.09 11.94 -16.29
N ALA A 651 14.16 13.24 -16.00
CA ALA A 651 13.97 13.77 -14.65
C ALA A 651 12.54 13.52 -14.11
N SER A 652 11.51 13.65 -14.95
CA SER A 652 10.12 13.32 -14.61
C SER A 652 9.96 11.84 -14.26
N VAL A 653 10.60 10.92 -14.99
CA VAL A 653 10.56 9.49 -14.63
C VAL A 653 11.25 9.23 -13.28
N LEU A 654 12.26 10.02 -12.92
CA LEU A 654 12.97 9.84 -11.65
C LEU A 654 12.23 10.37 -10.42
N SER A 655 11.33 11.34 -10.57
CA SER A 655 10.60 11.95 -9.45
C SER A 655 9.53 11.04 -8.82
N GLY A 656 8.98 10.09 -9.59
CA GLY A 656 7.82 9.30 -9.16
C GLY A 656 7.99 8.52 -7.84
N GLY A 657 9.22 8.16 -7.46
CA GLY A 657 9.46 7.47 -6.18
C GLY A 657 9.27 8.39 -4.96
N ILE A 658 9.81 9.61 -5.02
CA ILE A 658 9.76 10.55 -3.89
C ILE A 658 8.38 11.22 -3.75
N SER A 659 7.63 11.37 -4.86
CA SER A 659 6.23 11.83 -4.84
C SER A 659 5.29 10.88 -4.08
N GLY A 660 5.72 9.64 -3.81
CA GLY A 660 4.90 8.66 -3.09
C GLY A 660 4.56 9.03 -1.64
N LEU A 661 5.23 10.03 -1.05
CA LEU A 661 4.97 10.47 0.34
C LEU A 661 3.49 10.80 0.56
N GLN A 662 2.88 11.55 -0.36
CA GLN A 662 1.48 11.96 -0.28
C GLN A 662 0.51 10.78 -0.08
N ASN A 663 0.83 9.61 -0.65
CA ASN A 663 -0.05 8.44 -0.62
C ASN A 663 0.12 7.59 0.64
N THR A 664 0.94 8.01 1.61
CA THR A 664 1.05 7.30 2.89
C THR A 664 -0.14 7.63 3.79
N ASN A 665 -0.70 6.61 4.43
CA ASN A 665 -1.88 6.74 5.27
C ASN A 665 -1.71 5.91 6.55
N TRP A 666 -2.43 6.30 7.61
CA TRP A 666 -2.53 5.48 8.81
C TRP A 666 -3.54 4.35 8.65
N ASP A 667 -4.51 4.50 7.75
CA ASP A 667 -5.44 3.44 7.37
C ASP A 667 -4.73 2.39 6.50
N PRO A 668 -4.63 1.13 6.93
CA PRO A 668 -3.96 0.08 6.17
C PRO A 668 -4.58 -0.24 4.82
N GLU A 669 -5.87 0.03 4.61
CA GLU A 669 -6.53 -0.18 3.31
C GLU A 669 -6.15 0.93 2.30
N GLU A 670 -5.86 2.12 2.80
CA GLU A 670 -5.47 3.30 1.99
C GLU A 670 -3.95 3.50 1.90
N ASP A 671 -3.15 2.90 2.80
CA ASP A 671 -1.71 3.16 2.88
C ASP A 671 -0.90 2.63 1.69
N PHE A 672 0.03 3.45 1.21
CA PHE A 672 0.93 3.13 0.11
C PHE A 672 2.36 2.80 0.59
N ALA A 673 2.57 1.54 0.98
CA ALA A 673 3.87 1.03 1.46
C ALA A 673 5.03 1.12 0.45
N GLU A 674 4.79 1.42 -0.85
CA GLU A 674 5.87 1.56 -1.83
C GLU A 674 6.80 2.75 -1.51
N TYR A 675 6.32 3.81 -0.84
CA TYR A 675 7.16 4.95 -0.46
C TYR A 675 8.24 4.55 0.55
N GLY A 676 7.85 3.84 1.62
CA GLY A 676 8.78 3.30 2.60
C GLY A 676 9.78 2.33 1.97
N THR A 677 9.30 1.48 1.04
CA THR A 677 10.16 0.56 0.27
C THR A 677 11.15 1.30 -0.62
N TYR A 678 10.72 2.36 -1.30
CA TYR A 678 11.58 3.23 -2.11
C TYR A 678 12.68 3.86 -1.25
N CYS A 679 12.31 4.46 -0.11
CA CYS A 679 13.27 5.09 0.78
C CYS A 679 14.29 4.10 1.37
N ALA A 680 13.83 2.94 1.84
CA ALA A 680 14.73 1.88 2.32
C ALA A 680 15.66 1.36 1.21
N THR A 681 15.16 1.32 -0.03
CA THR A 681 15.94 0.86 -1.18
C THR A 681 17.08 1.81 -1.53
N ILE A 682 16.79 3.11 -1.69
CA ILE A 682 17.79 4.07 -2.13
C ILE A 682 18.81 4.37 -1.02
N ALA A 683 18.39 4.31 0.25
CA ALA A 683 19.25 4.57 1.40
C ALA A 683 20.15 3.38 1.80
N SER A 684 19.95 2.20 1.22
CA SER A 684 20.70 0.99 1.59
C SER A 684 22.14 0.99 1.08
N ASP A 685 23.10 0.74 1.97
CA ASP A 685 24.51 0.52 1.64
C ASP A 685 24.79 -0.89 1.09
N ALA A 686 23.84 -1.82 1.26
CA ALA A 686 23.91 -3.14 0.66
C ALA A 686 23.36 -3.10 -0.77
N LEU A 687 24.00 -3.82 -1.69
CA LEU A 687 23.45 -3.98 -3.04
C LEU A 687 22.22 -4.89 -3.00
N LEU A 688 21.05 -4.33 -3.28
CA LEU A 688 19.76 -5.03 -3.26
C LEU A 688 19.40 -5.64 -4.62
N PHE A 689 19.92 -5.06 -5.71
CA PHE A 689 19.64 -5.52 -7.08
C PHE A 689 20.87 -6.20 -7.68
N ALA A 690 20.92 -7.53 -7.63
CA ALA A 690 21.99 -8.30 -8.28
C ALA A 690 22.11 -8.00 -9.78
N SER A 691 20.99 -7.64 -10.43
CA SER A 691 20.96 -7.24 -11.84
C SER A 691 21.80 -6.01 -12.15
N THR A 692 22.10 -5.14 -11.18
CA THR A 692 22.93 -3.94 -11.40
C THR A 692 24.39 -4.14 -10.98
N ALA A 693 24.76 -5.28 -10.39
CA ALA A 693 26.11 -5.54 -9.88
C ALA A 693 27.23 -5.27 -10.91
N HIS A 694 26.98 -5.64 -12.18
CA HIS A 694 27.92 -5.45 -13.28
C HIS A 694 28.19 -3.98 -13.63
N LEU A 695 27.31 -3.06 -13.26
CA LEU A 695 27.44 -1.61 -13.50
C LEU A 695 28.33 -0.92 -12.46
N ARG A 696 28.76 -1.63 -11.40
CA ARG A 696 29.54 -1.06 -10.29
C ARG A 696 30.78 -0.27 -10.73
N PRO A 697 31.61 -0.73 -11.69
CA PRO A 697 32.76 0.06 -12.13
C PRO A 697 32.36 1.38 -12.78
N ALA A 698 31.29 1.39 -13.58
CA ALA A 698 30.78 2.60 -14.23
C ALA A 698 30.21 3.59 -13.20
N VAL A 699 29.34 3.11 -12.30
CA VAL A 699 28.77 3.94 -11.23
C VAL A 699 29.86 4.53 -10.33
N ARG A 700 30.89 3.75 -9.98
CA ARG A 700 32.01 4.25 -9.15
C ARG A 700 32.76 5.40 -9.83
N ARG A 701 32.98 5.34 -11.14
CA ARG A 701 33.59 6.45 -11.89
C ARG A 701 32.70 7.69 -11.89
N ILE A 702 31.40 7.53 -12.06
CA ILE A 702 30.44 8.64 -12.05
C ILE A 702 30.38 9.31 -10.67
N VAL A 703 30.35 8.53 -9.59
CA VAL A 703 30.38 9.03 -8.21
C VAL A 703 31.68 9.80 -7.94
N SER A 704 32.81 9.29 -8.44
CA SER A 704 34.13 9.96 -8.36
C SER A 704 34.15 11.26 -9.16
N PHE A 705 33.63 11.25 -10.40
CA PHE A 705 33.51 12.45 -11.23
C PHE A 705 32.70 13.56 -10.56
N ALA A 706 31.67 13.19 -9.79
CA ALA A 706 30.86 14.13 -9.03
C ALA A 706 31.52 14.61 -7.70
N GLY A 707 32.75 14.17 -7.40
CA GLY A 707 33.53 14.62 -6.24
C GLY A 707 33.21 13.88 -4.93
N TYR A 708 32.60 12.71 -4.99
CA TYR A 708 32.19 11.94 -3.81
C TYR A 708 33.10 10.74 -3.50
N ASP A 709 34.41 10.85 -3.72
CA ASP A 709 35.36 9.74 -3.52
C ASP A 709 35.34 9.18 -2.09
N ALA A 710 35.23 10.06 -1.08
CA ALA A 710 35.20 9.68 0.33
C ALA A 710 33.98 8.80 0.69
N GLU A 711 32.84 9.06 0.07
CA GLU A 711 31.59 8.30 0.22
C GLU A 711 31.40 7.27 -0.92
N GLY A 712 32.46 7.01 -1.69
CA GLY A 712 32.37 6.33 -2.98
C GLY A 712 31.77 4.93 -2.89
N GLN A 713 32.04 4.18 -1.81
CA GLN A 713 31.54 2.81 -1.64
C GLN A 713 30.03 2.78 -1.37
N SER A 714 29.55 3.58 -0.41
CA SER A 714 28.12 3.65 -0.03
C SER A 714 27.29 4.24 -1.15
N LEU A 715 27.69 5.39 -1.70
CA LEU A 715 26.96 6.05 -2.79
C LEU A 715 26.94 5.22 -4.06
N THR A 716 27.99 4.42 -4.34
CA THR A 716 27.94 3.46 -5.45
C THR A 716 26.85 2.41 -5.23
N ALA A 717 26.74 1.84 -4.02
CA ALA A 717 25.69 0.87 -3.72
C ALA A 717 24.29 1.49 -3.79
N ARG A 718 24.11 2.67 -3.18
CA ARG A 718 22.85 3.44 -3.19
C ARG A 718 22.41 3.82 -4.61
N MET A 719 23.33 4.29 -5.46
CA MET A 719 23.04 4.59 -6.87
C MET A 719 22.67 3.33 -7.67
N LEU A 720 23.37 2.20 -7.45
CA LEU A 720 23.03 0.92 -8.09
C LEU A 720 21.65 0.41 -7.66
N ASN A 721 21.25 0.65 -6.41
CA ASN A 721 19.92 0.33 -5.90
C ASN A 721 18.86 1.23 -6.53
N TYR A 722 19.13 2.53 -6.66
CA TYR A 722 18.22 3.47 -7.31
C TYR A 722 18.02 3.12 -8.79
N VAL A 723 19.09 2.83 -9.52
CA VAL A 723 19.05 2.32 -10.90
C VAL A 723 18.21 1.03 -10.98
N GLY A 724 18.45 0.08 -10.06
CA GLY A 724 17.71 -1.18 -10.03
C GLY A 724 16.22 -0.99 -9.79
N HIS A 725 15.85 -0.13 -8.85
CA HIS A 725 14.48 0.23 -8.53
C HIS A 725 13.77 0.85 -9.74
N VAL A 726 14.37 1.88 -10.35
CA VAL A 726 13.79 2.57 -11.52
C VAL A 726 13.68 1.63 -12.72
N ARG A 727 14.72 0.82 -13.02
CA ARG A 727 14.65 -0.17 -14.12
C ARG A 727 13.54 -1.18 -13.90
N ASN A 728 13.31 -1.63 -12.66
CA ASN A 728 12.22 -2.55 -12.34
C ASN A 728 10.84 -1.89 -12.53
N ARG A 729 10.69 -0.65 -12.04
CA ARG A 729 9.47 0.16 -12.23
C ARG A 729 9.18 0.39 -13.71
N VAL A 730 10.15 0.89 -14.47
CA VAL A 730 10.05 1.12 -15.92
C VAL A 730 9.67 -0.17 -16.65
N ARG A 731 10.29 -1.30 -16.32
CA ARG A 731 9.93 -2.61 -16.90
C ARG A 731 8.49 -3.03 -16.54
N ARG A 732 8.05 -2.78 -15.30
CA ARG A 732 6.67 -3.06 -14.86
C ARG A 732 5.69 -2.22 -15.66
N ASP A 733 5.94 -0.92 -15.76
CA ASP A 733 5.04 0.09 -16.30
C ASP A 733 4.98 0.02 -17.84
N LYS A 734 6.11 -0.30 -18.49
CA LYS A 734 6.18 -0.54 -19.95
C LYS A 734 5.26 -1.67 -20.42
N ARG A 735 4.82 -2.57 -19.52
CA ARG A 735 3.88 -3.65 -19.85
C ARG A 735 2.47 -3.16 -20.16
N TYR A 736 2.10 -1.93 -19.77
CA TYR A 736 0.79 -1.34 -20.06
C TYR A 736 0.74 -0.64 -21.43
N CYS A 737 1.90 -0.23 -21.96
CA CYS A 737 2.06 0.45 -23.26
C CYS A 737 2.90 -0.43 -24.23
N ARG A 738 2.51 -1.71 -24.38
CA ARG A 738 3.23 -2.66 -25.23
C ARG A 738 3.15 -2.22 -26.69
N GLY A 739 4.29 -2.22 -27.38
CA GLY A 739 4.38 -1.84 -28.78
C GLY A 739 4.79 -0.39 -29.02
N SER A 740 4.57 0.51 -28.05
CA SER A 740 5.07 1.89 -28.13
C SER A 740 6.57 1.98 -27.87
N SER A 741 7.22 3.06 -28.29
CA SER A 741 8.59 3.40 -27.88
C SER A 741 8.68 3.73 -26.38
N LEU A 742 9.89 3.90 -25.85
CA LEU A 742 10.06 4.32 -24.46
C LEU A 742 9.52 5.74 -24.25
N ARG A 743 9.84 6.66 -25.16
CA ARG A 743 9.36 8.05 -25.10
C ARG A 743 7.85 8.15 -25.17
N GLU A 744 7.22 7.45 -26.11
CA GLU A 744 5.75 7.41 -26.23
C GLU A 744 5.06 6.90 -24.95
N CYS A 745 5.76 6.08 -24.15
CA CYS A 745 5.21 5.52 -22.93
C CYS A 745 5.50 6.33 -21.66
N PHE A 746 6.59 7.11 -21.62
CA PHE A 746 6.97 7.82 -20.38
C PHE A 746 6.97 9.35 -20.50
N SER A 747 6.97 9.91 -21.71
CA SER A 747 6.99 11.37 -21.89
C SER A 747 5.60 11.98 -22.05
N ALA A 748 5.28 12.96 -21.20
CA ALA A 748 4.06 13.76 -21.27
C ALA A 748 3.83 14.44 -22.65
N ARG A 749 4.86 14.54 -23.50
CA ARG A 749 4.74 15.02 -24.89
C ARG A 749 3.87 14.13 -25.78
N PHE A 750 3.77 12.85 -25.45
CA PHE A 750 2.99 11.85 -26.19
C PHE A 750 1.72 11.45 -25.44
N ALA A 751 1.37 12.17 -24.37
CA ALA A 751 0.13 11.91 -23.65
C ALA A 751 -1.07 12.12 -24.57
N GLU A 752 -1.98 11.15 -24.60
CA GLU A 752 -3.12 11.13 -25.50
C GLU A 752 -4.01 12.36 -25.31
N HIS A 753 -4.39 12.99 -26.42
CA HIS A 753 -5.31 14.11 -26.43
C HIS A 753 -6.74 13.60 -26.68
N ARG A 754 -7.38 13.10 -25.63
CA ARG A 754 -8.80 12.79 -25.65
C ARG A 754 -9.63 13.99 -25.21
N THR A 755 -10.78 14.16 -25.81
CA THR A 755 -11.77 15.19 -25.46
C THR A 755 -13.12 14.59 -25.09
N ASP A 756 -13.36 13.32 -25.38
CA ASP A 756 -14.56 12.62 -24.92
C ASP A 756 -14.59 12.53 -23.38
N LEU A 757 -15.79 12.32 -22.81
CA LEU A 757 -15.96 12.27 -21.36
C LEU A 757 -15.18 11.12 -20.70
N ALA A 758 -14.78 10.08 -21.45
CA ALA A 758 -13.93 9.02 -20.91
C ALA A 758 -12.48 9.47 -20.70
N ALA A 759 -12.08 10.65 -21.19
CA ALA A 759 -10.84 11.31 -20.77
C ALA A 759 -10.75 11.48 -19.25
N GLY A 760 -11.91 11.53 -18.57
CA GLY A 760 -12.02 11.44 -17.12
C GLY A 760 -11.50 12.68 -16.40
N TRP A 761 -11.38 12.54 -15.08
CA TRP A 761 -11.03 13.62 -14.18
C TRP A 761 -9.67 14.27 -14.49
N GLN A 762 -8.72 13.53 -15.09
CA GLN A 762 -7.38 14.04 -15.40
C GLN A 762 -7.43 15.23 -16.36
N ARG A 763 -8.38 15.23 -17.29
CA ARG A 763 -8.52 16.32 -18.26
C ARG A 763 -9.14 17.56 -17.64
N SER A 764 -10.20 17.39 -16.84
CA SER A 764 -10.83 18.48 -16.08
C SER A 764 -9.82 19.15 -15.14
N TRP A 765 -9.05 18.34 -14.41
CA TRP A 765 -8.03 18.87 -13.50
C TRP A 765 -6.87 19.54 -14.24
N LEU A 766 -6.43 18.99 -15.38
CA LEU A 766 -5.44 19.65 -16.22
C LEU A 766 -5.94 21.04 -16.66
N TYR A 767 -7.22 21.17 -17.02
CA TYR A 767 -7.77 22.47 -17.38
C TYR A 767 -7.77 23.46 -16.21
N GLN A 768 -8.17 23.04 -15.01
CA GLN A 768 -8.15 23.90 -13.82
C GLN A 768 -6.74 24.34 -13.42
N THR A 769 -5.77 23.43 -13.51
CA THR A 769 -4.35 23.73 -13.23
C THR A 769 -3.74 24.66 -14.28
N CYS A 770 -4.06 24.47 -15.56
CA CYS A 770 -3.59 25.35 -16.63
C CYS A 770 -4.29 26.72 -16.67
N THR A 771 -5.40 26.93 -15.95
CA THR A 771 -6.18 28.18 -15.99
C THR A 771 -6.14 28.99 -14.69
N GLN A 772 -6.36 28.38 -13.52
CA GLN A 772 -6.50 29.11 -12.24
C GLN A 772 -5.56 28.62 -11.12
N TRP A 773 -5.16 27.34 -11.12
CA TRP A 773 -4.56 26.72 -9.92
C TRP A 773 -3.04 26.50 -9.99
N GLY A 774 -2.49 26.16 -11.16
CA GLY A 774 -1.09 25.79 -11.31
C GLY A 774 -0.75 24.41 -10.74
N TYR A 775 0.21 24.37 -9.83
CA TYR A 775 0.83 23.21 -9.18
C TYR A 775 1.78 22.41 -10.08
N PHE A 776 2.48 23.12 -10.99
CA PHE A 776 3.50 22.51 -11.83
C PHE A 776 4.76 22.24 -11.02
N VAL A 777 4.94 20.98 -10.61
CA VAL A 777 6.08 20.56 -9.81
C VAL A 777 7.37 20.51 -10.65
N THR A 778 8.40 21.22 -10.22
CA THR A 778 9.69 21.34 -10.92
C THR A 778 10.88 21.07 -10.01
N GLY A 779 12.01 20.71 -10.61
CA GLY A 779 13.32 20.74 -9.96
C GLY A 779 14.08 22.03 -10.22
N GLU A 780 13.77 22.73 -11.32
CA GLU A 780 14.49 23.96 -11.69
C GLU A 780 14.21 25.13 -10.73
N GLY A 781 12.99 25.22 -10.18
CA GLY A 781 12.57 26.29 -9.26
C GLY A 781 13.26 26.28 -7.89
N VAL A 782 13.92 25.19 -7.51
CA VAL A 782 14.65 25.10 -6.24
C VAL A 782 15.76 26.19 -6.18
N PRO A 783 15.89 26.99 -5.11
CA PRO A 783 16.98 27.95 -4.92
C PRO A 783 18.38 27.35 -5.10
N ARG A 784 19.31 28.12 -5.67
CA ARG A 784 20.63 27.64 -6.13
C ARG A 784 21.59 27.28 -5.00
N ASP A 785 21.39 27.85 -3.83
CA ASP A 785 22.12 27.58 -2.58
C ASP A 785 21.71 26.26 -1.92
N ARG A 786 20.68 25.57 -2.45
CA ARG A 786 20.18 24.31 -1.92
C ARG A 786 20.23 23.19 -2.96
N LEU A 787 20.59 21.98 -2.50
CA LEU A 787 20.50 20.77 -3.31
C LEU A 787 19.02 20.38 -3.53
N PRO A 788 18.59 20.14 -4.78
CA PRO A 788 17.21 19.79 -5.08
C PRO A 788 16.91 18.32 -4.73
N MET A 789 15.65 18.01 -4.44
CA MET A 789 15.19 16.64 -4.20
C MET A 789 15.05 15.87 -5.51
N VAL A 790 14.52 16.53 -6.54
CA VAL A 790 14.42 16.01 -7.91
C VAL A 790 15.37 16.78 -8.85
N SER A 791 15.72 16.18 -9.99
CA SER A 791 16.67 16.77 -10.93
C SER A 791 16.21 18.14 -11.43
N ARG A 792 17.14 19.11 -11.54
CA ARG A 792 16.86 20.43 -12.14
C ARG A 792 16.52 20.36 -13.62
N ALA A 793 16.72 19.21 -14.25
CA ALA A 793 16.27 19.00 -15.62
C ALA A 793 14.74 18.91 -15.72
N LEU A 794 14.02 18.67 -14.62
CA LEU A 794 12.56 18.81 -14.59
C LEU A 794 12.19 20.30 -14.59
N THR A 795 11.97 20.84 -15.78
CA THR A 795 11.69 22.26 -16.03
C THR A 795 10.20 22.57 -15.97
N TYR A 796 9.88 23.84 -15.74
CA TYR A 796 8.53 24.41 -15.85
C TYR A 796 7.97 24.26 -17.26
N ASP A 797 8.80 24.45 -18.29
CA ASP A 797 8.42 24.22 -19.69
C ASP A 797 7.91 22.79 -19.93
N TYR A 798 8.59 21.80 -19.35
CA TYR A 798 8.13 20.42 -19.43
C TYR A 798 6.91 20.15 -18.54
N ALA A 799 6.88 20.67 -17.31
CA ALA A 799 5.76 20.49 -16.40
C ALA A 799 4.43 21.06 -16.95
N THR A 800 4.51 22.13 -17.75
CA THR A 800 3.35 22.77 -18.41
C THR A 800 3.07 22.25 -19.83
N ILE A 801 3.81 21.25 -20.31
CA ILE A 801 3.75 20.85 -21.72
C ILE A 801 2.36 20.39 -22.15
N ARG A 802 1.59 19.77 -21.24
CA ARG A 802 0.23 19.30 -21.49
C ARG A 802 -0.78 20.44 -21.63
N CYS A 803 -0.56 21.60 -21.00
CA CYS A 803 -1.39 22.78 -21.22
C CYS A 803 -1.35 23.19 -22.70
N ARG A 804 -0.14 23.21 -23.27
CA ARG A 804 0.07 23.57 -24.68
C ARG A 804 -0.37 22.47 -25.64
N SER A 805 0.01 21.21 -25.38
CA SER A 805 -0.24 20.12 -26.32
C SER A 805 -1.68 19.58 -26.31
N GLN A 806 -2.41 19.68 -25.19
CA GLN A 806 -3.76 19.09 -25.05
C GLN A 806 -4.88 20.11 -24.86
N LEU A 807 -4.55 21.35 -24.52
CA LEU A 807 -5.54 22.43 -24.30
C LEU A 807 -5.22 23.68 -25.12
N ASN A 808 -4.11 23.72 -25.85
CA ASN A 808 -3.65 24.90 -26.58
C ASN A 808 -3.53 26.16 -25.70
N ILE A 809 -3.31 25.99 -24.40
CA ILE A 809 -3.11 27.07 -23.42
C ILE A 809 -1.62 27.32 -23.29
N THR A 810 -1.18 28.53 -23.67
CA THR A 810 0.23 28.95 -23.64
C THR A 810 0.51 30.01 -22.56
N ALA A 811 -0.53 30.68 -22.07
CA ALA A 811 -0.41 31.62 -20.96
C ALA A 811 -0.24 30.87 -19.64
N PRO A 812 0.49 31.44 -18.67
CA PRO A 812 0.51 30.89 -17.31
C PRO A 812 -0.89 30.99 -16.67
N PRO A 813 -1.20 30.11 -15.70
CA PRO A 813 -2.47 30.18 -14.98
C PRO A 813 -2.61 31.49 -14.19
N ASP A 814 -3.83 32.02 -14.11
CA ASP A 814 -4.17 33.18 -13.29
C ASP A 814 -4.36 32.77 -11.82
N VAL A 815 -3.24 32.48 -11.15
CA VAL A 815 -3.21 32.11 -9.73
C VAL A 815 -3.67 33.24 -8.81
N ASP A 816 -3.57 34.49 -9.26
CA ASP A 816 -3.99 35.66 -8.49
C ASP A 816 -5.52 35.70 -8.32
N SER A 817 -6.27 35.16 -9.28
CA SER A 817 -7.74 35.01 -9.19
C SER A 817 -8.18 34.24 -7.93
N ILE A 818 -7.39 33.26 -7.51
CA ILE A 818 -7.60 32.46 -6.30
C ILE A 818 -6.92 33.11 -5.09
N ASN A 819 -5.64 33.49 -5.21
CA ASN A 819 -4.85 33.97 -4.08
C ASN A 819 -5.37 35.26 -3.47
N ARG A 820 -6.04 36.12 -4.25
CA ARG A 820 -6.72 37.33 -3.73
C ARG A 820 -7.79 37.02 -2.67
N LEU A 821 -8.29 35.79 -2.61
CA LEU A 821 -9.27 35.33 -1.63
C LEU A 821 -8.64 34.92 -0.30
N GLY A 822 -7.31 34.96 -0.17
CA GLY A 822 -6.60 34.79 1.10
C GLY A 822 -5.26 34.08 0.96
N GLY A 823 -5.14 33.16 -0.02
CA GLY A 823 -3.91 32.43 -0.29
C GLY A 823 -3.34 31.78 0.97
N LEU A 824 -2.06 32.01 1.25
CA LEU A 824 -1.38 31.54 2.46
C LEU A 824 -1.84 32.22 3.75
N ASN A 825 -2.50 33.38 3.66
CA ASN A 825 -3.05 34.10 4.81
C ASN A 825 -4.57 33.92 4.92
N PHE A 826 -5.10 32.80 4.43
CA PHE A 826 -6.53 32.52 4.49
C PHE A 826 -7.01 32.45 5.95
N SER A 827 -8.07 33.17 6.28
CA SER A 827 -8.76 33.19 7.58
C SER A 827 -10.21 33.58 7.34
N TYR A 828 -11.13 32.98 8.10
CA TYR A 828 -12.53 33.36 8.12
C TYR A 828 -13.24 32.79 9.36
N PRO A 829 -14.24 33.48 9.93
CA PRO A 829 -15.06 32.95 11.03
C PRO A 829 -15.74 31.60 10.70
N ARG A 830 -15.69 30.66 11.63
CA ARG A 830 -16.19 29.26 11.50
C ARG A 830 -15.55 28.51 10.35
N LEU A 831 -14.24 28.68 10.19
CA LEU A 831 -13.42 27.94 9.24
C LEU A 831 -12.29 27.23 9.98
N ALA A 832 -12.32 25.91 9.94
CA ALA A 832 -11.20 25.09 10.40
C ALA A 832 -10.18 24.91 9.27
N LEU A 833 -8.92 25.19 9.57
CA LEU A 833 -7.77 24.85 8.73
C LEU A 833 -7.04 23.72 9.45
N ILE A 834 -6.97 22.56 8.80
CA ILE A 834 -6.36 21.34 9.37
C ILE A 834 -5.37 20.82 8.34
N ASP A 835 -4.12 20.55 8.72
CA ASP A 835 -3.12 20.01 7.80
C ASP A 835 -2.31 18.88 8.45
N GLY A 836 -1.77 17.98 7.65
CA GLY A 836 -0.74 17.05 8.09
C GLY A 836 0.62 17.73 8.23
N ALA A 837 1.34 17.46 9.32
CA ALA A 837 2.67 18.02 9.54
C ALA A 837 3.67 17.68 8.42
N GLN A 838 3.51 16.50 7.80
CA GLN A 838 4.37 15.92 6.78
C GLN A 838 3.77 15.96 5.37
N ASP A 839 2.63 16.64 5.18
CA ASP A 839 1.96 16.72 3.89
C ASP A 839 2.80 17.53 2.87
N PRO A 840 3.11 16.97 1.67
CA PRO A 840 3.64 17.73 0.53
C PRO A 840 2.85 18.98 0.14
N TRP A 841 1.54 18.99 0.39
CA TRP A 841 0.64 20.11 0.05
C TRP A 841 0.60 21.22 1.10
N ARG A 842 1.13 20.97 2.30
CA ARG A 842 1.21 21.96 3.37
C ARG A 842 1.87 23.28 2.95
N ALA A 843 2.79 23.24 1.99
CA ALA A 843 3.45 24.46 1.49
C ALA A 843 2.52 25.38 0.66
N ALA A 844 1.36 24.88 0.24
CA ALA A 844 0.29 25.64 -0.43
C ALA A 844 -0.90 25.93 0.51
N SER A 845 -0.74 25.72 1.82
CA SER A 845 -1.77 26.00 2.84
C SER A 845 -1.31 27.06 3.85
N PRO A 846 -2.20 27.57 4.70
CA PRO A 846 -1.85 28.51 5.76
C PRO A 846 -0.90 27.94 6.82
N HIS A 847 -0.69 26.61 6.85
CA HIS A 847 0.31 25.96 7.70
C HIS A 847 1.70 25.86 7.06
N ALA A 848 1.94 26.48 5.89
CA ALA A 848 3.22 26.45 5.20
C ALA A 848 4.39 26.82 6.14
N MET A 849 5.48 26.05 6.05
CA MET A 849 6.64 26.24 6.90
C MET A 849 7.24 27.64 6.72
N GLY A 850 7.50 28.32 7.85
CA GLY A 850 8.03 29.68 7.89
C GLY A 850 6.98 30.78 8.02
N LEU A 851 5.69 30.44 7.95
CA LEU A 851 4.60 31.34 8.35
C LEU A 851 4.48 31.39 9.88
N PRO A 852 3.97 32.50 10.45
CA PRO A 852 3.70 32.58 11.89
C PRO A 852 2.61 31.59 12.28
N ASP A 853 2.80 30.94 13.42
CA ASP A 853 1.77 30.10 14.01
C ASP A 853 0.57 30.94 14.48
N ARG A 854 -0.62 30.35 14.46
CA ARG A 854 -1.87 31.02 14.85
C ARG A 854 -2.47 30.32 16.06
N GLU A 855 -3.09 31.11 16.93
CA GLU A 855 -3.84 30.55 18.05
C GLU A 855 -5.05 29.77 17.52
N SER A 856 -5.10 28.49 17.84
CA SER A 856 -6.23 27.62 17.50
C SER A 856 -7.40 27.93 18.43
N THR A 857 -8.51 28.42 17.89
CA THR A 857 -9.71 28.75 18.65
C THR A 857 -10.90 27.94 18.15
N THR A 858 -12.02 27.96 18.88
CA THR A 858 -13.26 27.36 18.39
C THR A 858 -13.79 28.11 17.15
N GLU A 859 -13.56 29.42 17.05
CA GLU A 859 -14.06 30.24 15.93
C GLU A 859 -13.22 30.07 14.66
N GLU A 860 -11.90 30.02 14.81
CA GLU A 860 -10.94 29.74 13.73
C GLU A 860 -10.01 28.59 14.17
N PRO A 861 -10.47 27.32 14.07
CA PRO A 861 -9.63 26.18 14.38
C PRO A 861 -8.43 26.13 13.43
N PHE A 862 -7.24 26.03 14.01
CA PHE A 862 -5.97 25.98 13.27
C PHE A 862 -5.17 24.81 13.82
N MET A 863 -5.13 23.69 13.09
CA MET A 863 -4.60 22.43 13.62
C MET A 863 -3.61 21.77 12.67
N LEU A 864 -2.50 21.29 13.24
CA LEU A 864 -1.52 20.50 12.55
C LEU A 864 -1.46 19.09 13.16
N ILE A 865 -1.77 18.07 12.36
CA ILE A 865 -1.75 16.67 12.78
C ILE A 865 -0.30 16.17 12.72
N ASP A 866 0.29 15.90 13.88
CA ASP A 866 1.63 15.33 13.95
C ASP A 866 1.67 13.94 13.28
N TRP A 867 2.73 13.69 12.50
CA TRP A 867 2.86 12.57 11.55
C TRP A 867 1.82 12.51 10.43
N GLY A 868 0.80 13.38 10.45
CA GLY A 868 -0.20 13.49 9.41
C GLY A 868 0.43 13.78 8.06
N VAL A 869 -0.04 13.07 7.04
CA VAL A 869 0.26 13.38 5.64
C VAL A 869 -1.01 13.97 5.03
N HIS A 870 -1.53 13.44 3.93
CA HIS A 870 -2.56 14.12 3.17
C HIS A 870 -3.96 13.79 3.72
N HIS A 871 -4.61 14.79 4.34
CA HIS A 871 -5.97 14.76 4.89
C HIS A 871 -6.31 13.47 5.66
N TRP A 872 -5.45 13.13 6.62
CA TRP A 872 -5.56 11.91 7.43
C TRP A 872 -6.82 11.87 8.29
N ASP A 873 -7.31 13.01 8.72
CA ASP A 873 -8.53 13.22 9.52
C ASP A 873 -9.82 12.75 8.83
N GLU A 874 -9.86 12.71 7.50
CA GLU A 874 -11.04 12.23 6.74
C GLU A 874 -11.32 10.74 6.94
N ASN A 875 -10.26 9.95 7.09
CA ASN A 875 -10.32 8.50 7.05
C ASN A 875 -10.99 7.93 8.31
N GLY A 876 -11.56 6.74 8.17
CA GLY A 876 -12.14 6.00 9.27
C GLY A 876 -12.29 4.52 8.89
N LEU A 877 -12.29 3.65 9.89
CA LEU A 877 -12.31 2.20 9.70
C LEU A 877 -13.73 1.65 9.79
N LYS A 878 -14.05 0.63 8.99
CA LYS A 878 -15.32 -0.10 9.11
C LYS A 878 -15.41 -0.89 10.41
N ASP A 879 -14.30 -1.50 10.80
CA ASP A 879 -14.17 -2.32 12.01
C ASP A 879 -13.18 -1.69 12.98
N GLU A 880 -13.43 -1.85 14.28
CA GLU A 880 -12.48 -1.40 15.31
C GLU A 880 -11.19 -2.25 15.26
N VAL A 881 -10.06 -1.59 14.99
CA VAL A 881 -8.74 -2.21 15.00
C VAL A 881 -7.92 -1.65 16.15
N GLU A 882 -7.38 -2.54 17.00
CA GLU A 882 -6.59 -2.12 18.16
C GLU A 882 -5.39 -1.26 17.73
N GLY A 883 -5.32 -0.03 18.26
CA GLY A 883 -4.24 0.92 18.00
C GLY A 883 -4.45 1.85 16.78
N LEU A 884 -5.57 1.71 16.06
CA LEU A 884 -5.97 2.62 14.98
C LEU A 884 -7.35 3.25 15.26
N PRO A 885 -7.58 4.52 14.86
CA PRO A 885 -6.60 5.46 14.31
C PRO A 885 -5.50 5.83 15.32
N PRO A 886 -4.35 6.37 14.85
CA PRO A 886 -3.36 6.96 15.74
C PRO A 886 -3.96 8.03 16.65
N LYS A 887 -3.41 8.18 17.87
CA LYS A 887 -3.92 9.12 18.88
C LYS A 887 -4.06 10.56 18.36
N GLN A 888 -3.14 10.99 17.49
CA GLN A 888 -3.12 12.31 16.88
C GLN A 888 -4.34 12.53 15.98
N VAL A 889 -4.74 11.50 15.22
CA VAL A 889 -5.91 11.53 14.35
C VAL A 889 -7.18 11.50 15.18
N VAL A 890 -7.25 10.61 16.20
CA VAL A 890 -8.37 10.57 17.14
C VAL A 890 -8.60 11.93 17.81
N GLU A 891 -7.52 12.59 18.23
CA GLU A 891 -7.61 13.92 18.84
C GLU A 891 -8.05 15.01 17.85
N ALA A 892 -7.60 14.96 16.60
CA ALA A 892 -8.04 15.88 15.55
C ALA A 892 -9.55 15.71 15.28
N GLN A 893 -9.99 14.48 15.01
CA GLN A 893 -11.40 14.15 14.77
C GLN A 893 -12.29 14.53 15.96
N ARG A 894 -11.80 14.33 17.19
CA ARG A 894 -12.50 14.76 18.42
C ARG A 894 -12.69 16.28 18.45
N LYS A 895 -11.65 17.06 18.16
CA LYS A 895 -11.72 18.52 18.11
C LYS A 895 -12.64 19.02 17.01
N GLU A 896 -12.65 18.35 15.85
CA GLU A 896 -13.59 18.63 14.76
C GLU A 896 -15.03 18.53 15.20
N VAL A 897 -15.38 17.45 15.88
CA VAL A 897 -16.71 17.30 16.47
C VAL A 897 -17.01 18.43 17.47
N GLU A 898 -16.05 18.77 18.35
CA GLU A 898 -16.25 19.80 19.38
C GLU A 898 -16.55 21.19 18.80
N PHE A 899 -15.74 21.67 17.85
CA PHE A 899 -15.96 23.00 17.30
C PHE A 899 -17.21 23.04 16.41
N VAL A 900 -17.54 21.95 15.68
CA VAL A 900 -18.78 21.90 14.90
C VAL A 900 -19.98 21.97 15.83
N GLN A 901 -19.98 21.22 16.94
CA GLN A 901 -21.05 21.31 17.93
C GLN A 901 -21.18 22.72 18.53
N ALA A 902 -20.06 23.39 18.78
CA ALA A 902 -20.07 24.77 19.26
C ALA A 902 -20.66 25.75 18.23
N TRP A 903 -20.29 25.63 16.95
CA TRP A 903 -20.87 26.44 15.87
C TRP A 903 -22.38 26.23 15.75
N LEU A 904 -22.87 25.00 15.91
CA LEU A 904 -24.31 24.73 15.84
C LEU A 904 -25.07 25.29 17.05
N GLN A 905 -24.46 25.28 18.24
CA GLN A 905 -25.04 25.97 19.41
C GLN A 905 -25.12 27.47 19.20
N GLU A 906 -24.12 28.08 18.54
CA GLU A 906 -24.16 29.49 18.16
C GLU A 906 -25.29 29.75 17.16
N PHE A 907 -25.43 28.93 16.12
CA PHE A 907 -26.51 29.04 15.12
C PHE A 907 -27.89 29.08 15.78
N GLU A 908 -28.15 28.14 16.72
CA GLU A 908 -29.43 28.10 17.43
C GLU A 908 -29.68 29.32 18.31
N ARG A 909 -28.62 29.93 18.87
CA ARG A 909 -28.74 31.18 19.64
C ARG A 909 -29.05 32.36 18.72
N GLU A 910 -28.40 32.45 17.56
CA GLU A 910 -28.64 33.51 16.58
C GLU A 910 -30.06 33.41 15.99
N ARG A 911 -30.50 32.19 15.65
CA ARG A 911 -31.85 31.94 15.15
C ARG A 911 -32.92 32.37 16.15
N LYS A 912 -32.76 32.02 17.44
CA LYS A 912 -33.68 32.44 18.51
C LYS A 912 -33.67 33.95 18.73
N ARG A 913 -32.50 34.60 18.64
CA ARG A 913 -32.39 36.06 18.75
C ARG A 913 -33.12 36.74 17.59
N GLY A 914 -32.90 36.29 16.35
CA GLY A 914 -33.58 36.80 15.17
C GLY A 914 -35.10 36.67 15.27
N SER A 915 -35.61 35.50 15.69
CA SER A 915 -37.06 35.32 15.90
C SER A 915 -37.62 36.24 17.00
N ALA A 916 -36.88 36.47 18.08
CA ALA A 916 -37.30 37.37 19.16
C ALA A 916 -37.31 38.84 18.73
N GLU A 917 -36.31 39.27 17.96
CA GLU A 917 -36.22 40.63 17.39
C GLU A 917 -37.36 40.87 16.37
N GLN A 918 -37.62 39.90 15.49
CA GLN A 918 -38.70 39.98 14.51
C GLN A 918 -40.07 40.04 15.17
N MET A 919 -40.33 39.22 16.20
CA MET A 919 -41.55 39.28 17.00
C MET A 919 -41.69 40.64 17.71
N THR A 920 -40.59 41.19 18.24
CA THR A 920 -40.59 42.51 18.89
C THR A 920 -40.91 43.63 17.90
N GLU A 921 -40.40 43.55 16.67
CA GLU A 921 -40.68 44.53 15.62
C GLU A 921 -42.13 44.43 15.11
N GLU A 922 -42.66 43.21 14.97
CA GLU A 922 -44.09 43.01 14.66
C GLU A 922 -44.99 43.57 15.75
N LEU A 923 -44.65 43.34 17.03
CA LEU A 923 -45.34 43.96 18.16
C LEU A 923 -45.25 45.49 18.12
N ARG A 924 -44.08 46.06 17.79
CA ARG A 924 -43.92 47.51 17.64
C ARG A 924 -44.77 48.07 16.50
N ARG A 925 -44.84 47.39 15.35
CA ARG A 925 -45.72 47.78 14.23
C ARG A 925 -47.19 47.66 14.59
N ALA A 926 -47.59 46.61 15.31
CA ALA A 926 -48.95 46.44 15.79
C ALA A 926 -49.35 47.52 16.81
N VAL A 927 -48.42 47.95 17.67
CA VAL A 927 -48.64 49.02 18.66
C VAL A 927 -48.63 50.42 18.01
N GLN A 928 -47.86 50.63 16.93
CA GLN A 928 -47.77 51.93 16.26
C GLN A 928 -48.99 52.26 15.38
N GLY A 929 -49.81 51.28 15.00
CA GLY A 929 -51.03 51.48 14.20
C GLY A 929 -50.78 52.05 12.80
N PRO A 930 -51.72 51.92 11.85
CA PRO A 930 -51.60 52.62 10.58
C PRO A 930 -51.78 54.13 10.83
N ARG A 931 -50.77 54.93 10.50
CA ARG A 931 -50.93 56.39 10.37
C ARG A 931 -51.64 56.74 9.07
#